data_AF-A0A1R3KJA6-F1
#
_entry.id   AF-A0A1R3KJA6-F1
#
_cell.length_a   1.000
_cell.length_b   1.000
_cell.length_c   1.000
_cell.angle_alpha   90.00
_cell.angle_beta   90.00
_cell.angle_gamma   90.00
#
_symmetry.space_group_name_H-M   'P 1'
#
loop_
_entity.id
_entity.type
_entity.pdbx_description
1 polymer ?
#
loop_
_entity_poly.entity_id
_entity_poly.type
_entity_poly.pdbx_seq_one_letter_code
_entity_poly.pdbx_strand_id
1 'polypeptide(L)'
;MLAMEKDFDSKLKIQGTNNNDNNNSSNSSNGGASNNVQRSKSFAFRAPQENFTIQDFELGKIYGVGSYSKVVRAKKKDTGMVYALKIMDKKFITKENKTAYVKLERIVLDQLDHPGVVRLYFTFQDTFSLYMALESCEGGELFDQITRHLIELFGREFDALSVALGRLPEDEARFYAAEVVDALEYIHSMGLIHRDIKPENLLLTTDGHIKIADFGSVKPMQDSRITVLPNAASDDKACTFVGTAAYVPPEVLNSSPATFGNDLWALGCTLYQMLSGTSPFKDASEWLIFQRIIARDIRFPNYFSEEARDLIDRLLDIDPSRRPGAGPEGYAAVKMHPFFRGVDWSNLRSQTPPRLALETGAQSGDGDDHNDSSWNPTHIGDGSVRQNDGNGGASSSESSGHITRLASIDSFDSKWYLSICLTIFLAWQQFLDQGESVLMISMVKKLQKLSSKKVQLILTNKPKLIYVDPSKLVVKGNIIWSDNSNDLSVQVTSPSHFKICTLSPGAKLQLVHVNPFCVMRAFLLVWSLVQDEAGCKALPYNRKSSLTIIKELNHRGPYIGLITVIPTEENAFFATRSFKPDPKHPFVDLSGRRFRIGKVQGKKVIYVRCGVGMVNAAAATQQMLDLFDVEGIIHFGIAGNVNNSMSIGDVSIPGQVAQTGIWDWVNPQGKVDQDDVAQLDIGSYNVPKGNGSNLLGHIGYSKEEFFSESGKPNTAQPLLWANISQHWLQLAFNFGELKLEQCVNSSLCLPEKPKLVVGLRASTANIFVDNAAYRDFLFQTFHISSVDMESAAVVMTSLSNGFPVIVVRGMSDLAGRQQGENAIGEFGSLAAINTAKAVLEFIGKLP
;
A
#
# COMPACT_ATOMS: atom_id res chain seq x y z
N MET A 1 17.00 24.55 19.81
CA MET A 1 17.08 24.74 18.34
C MET A 1 18.52 24.95 17.90
N LEU A 2 19.20 26.05 18.30
CA LEU A 2 20.64 26.27 18.06
C LEU A 2 21.57 25.15 18.60
N ALA A 3 21.18 24.47 19.68
CA ALA A 3 21.90 23.30 20.20
C ALA A 3 21.73 22.04 19.34
N MET A 4 20.58 21.87 18.68
CA MET A 4 20.33 20.76 17.74
C MET A 4 21.05 21.01 16.40
N GLU A 5 21.08 22.25 15.91
CA GLU A 5 21.89 22.60 14.73
C GLU A 5 23.38 22.36 14.98
N LYS A 6 23.91 22.79 16.15
CA LYS A 6 25.31 22.52 16.52
C LYS A 6 25.61 21.03 16.71
N ASP A 7 24.69 20.25 17.27
CA ASP A 7 24.85 18.79 17.42
C ASP A 7 24.79 18.07 16.07
N PHE A 8 23.91 18.52 15.16
CA PHE A 8 23.77 17.94 13.82
C PHE A 8 24.95 18.30 12.90
N ASP A 9 25.40 19.56 12.88
CA ASP A 9 26.57 20.01 12.13
C ASP A 9 27.88 19.45 12.69
N SER A 10 28.02 19.31 14.01
CA SER A 10 29.21 18.68 14.60
C SER A 10 29.28 17.18 14.31
N LYS A 11 28.13 16.50 14.20
CA LYS A 11 28.04 15.12 13.75
C LYS A 11 28.22 14.98 12.23
N LEU A 12 27.89 15.98 11.42
CA LEU A 12 28.07 15.96 9.95
C LEU A 12 29.47 16.38 9.49
N LYS A 13 30.18 17.22 10.24
CA LYS A 13 31.57 17.56 9.96
C LYS A 13 32.44 16.30 10.07
N ILE A 14 33.10 15.96 8.96
CA ILE A 14 34.17 14.95 8.94
C ILE A 14 35.29 15.50 9.82
N GLN A 15 35.39 15.02 11.07
CA GLN A 15 36.45 15.44 11.97
C GLN A 15 37.79 14.94 11.43
N GLY A 16 38.58 15.86 10.87
CA GLY A 16 40.03 15.70 10.84
C GLY A 16 40.51 15.69 12.29
N THR A 17 41.12 14.59 12.71
CA THR A 17 41.62 14.40 14.07
C THR A 17 42.68 15.46 14.39
N ASN A 18 42.32 16.44 15.23
CA ASN A 18 43.29 17.30 15.90
C ASN A 18 43.63 16.68 17.26
N ASN A 19 44.89 16.27 17.38
CA ASN A 19 45.52 15.95 18.66
C ASN A 19 45.46 17.19 19.57
N ASN A 20 44.96 17.01 20.79
CA ASN A 20 45.29 17.90 21.90
C ASN A 20 45.81 17.05 23.05
N ASP A 21 47.10 17.22 23.29
CA ASP A 21 47.87 16.75 24.42
C ASP A 21 47.26 17.25 25.74
N ASN A 22 47.14 16.35 26.72
CA ASN A 22 47.16 16.72 28.12
C ASN A 22 47.97 15.66 28.90
N ASN A 23 49.22 16.01 29.16
CA ASN A 23 50.17 15.29 30.00
C ASN A 23 49.79 15.40 31.48
N ASN A 24 49.77 14.27 32.18
CA ASN A 24 50.28 14.18 33.55
C ASN A 24 50.70 12.73 33.90
N SER A 25 52.01 12.54 34.12
CA SER A 25 52.73 11.58 34.99
C SER A 25 52.30 10.09 34.99
N SER A 26 53.15 9.05 34.91
CA SER A 26 54.60 8.88 35.08
C SER A 26 55.00 7.40 34.80
N ASN A 27 56.15 7.18 34.13
CA ASN A 27 57.05 5.99 34.07
C ASN A 27 56.46 4.58 33.75
N SER A 28 56.98 3.77 32.80
CA SER A 28 58.39 3.36 32.61
C SER A 28 58.66 2.67 31.25
N SER A 29 59.89 2.91 30.75
CA SER A 29 60.82 2.05 29.97
C SER A 29 60.46 1.31 28.66
N ASN A 30 61.21 1.73 27.62
CA ASN A 30 61.95 0.96 26.58
C ASN A 30 61.26 0.25 25.40
N GLY A 31 61.75 0.59 24.19
CA GLY A 31 61.79 -0.27 23.00
C GLY A 31 61.39 0.44 21.70
N GLY A 32 62.37 0.84 20.88
CA GLY A 32 62.16 1.66 19.67
C GLY A 32 61.73 0.90 18.40
N ALA A 33 61.16 1.64 17.44
CA ALA A 33 61.33 1.47 15.99
C ALA A 33 60.58 2.57 15.20
N SER A 34 61.26 3.11 14.19
CA SER A 34 60.87 4.02 13.10
C SER A 34 59.41 4.50 12.96
N ASN A 35 59.24 5.82 13.10
CA ASN A 35 58.11 6.58 12.59
C ASN A 35 58.13 6.65 11.06
N ASN A 36 57.13 6.05 10.40
CA ASN A 36 56.70 6.44 9.07
C ASN A 36 55.25 6.91 9.17
N VAL A 37 55.05 8.20 9.46
CA VAL A 37 53.73 8.83 9.55
C VAL A 37 53.21 9.05 8.14
N GLN A 38 52.29 8.19 7.72
CA GLN A 38 51.55 8.33 6.47
C GLN A 38 50.49 9.43 6.67
N ARG A 39 50.78 10.64 6.16
CA ARG A 39 49.85 11.77 6.09
C ARG A 39 48.49 11.33 5.53
N SER A 40 47.42 11.50 6.31
CA SER A 40 46.04 11.36 5.87
C SER A 40 45.72 12.38 4.77
N LYS A 41 45.49 11.89 3.54
CA LYS A 41 44.98 12.73 2.44
C LYS A 41 43.55 13.14 2.76
N SER A 42 43.26 14.44 2.72
CA SER A 42 41.89 14.97 2.79
C SER A 42 41.04 14.41 1.66
N PHE A 43 39.90 13.81 1.98
CA PHE A 43 38.95 13.27 1.01
C PHE A 43 38.29 14.42 0.22
N ALA A 44 38.53 14.50 -1.09
CA ALA A 44 37.93 15.51 -1.97
C ALA A 44 36.70 14.93 -2.67
N PHE A 45 35.52 15.51 -2.45
CA PHE A 45 34.28 15.09 -3.09
C PHE A 45 34.19 15.60 -4.54
N ARG A 46 33.69 14.78 -5.47
CA ARG A 46 33.42 15.15 -6.87
C ARG A 46 32.20 16.07 -6.98
N ALA A 47 31.13 15.73 -6.26
CA ALA A 47 29.89 16.48 -6.18
C ALA A 47 30.02 17.57 -5.11
N PRO A 48 30.01 18.85 -5.49
CA PRO A 48 30.15 19.94 -4.54
C PRO A 48 28.98 20.01 -3.55
N GLN A 49 29.27 20.56 -2.38
CA GLN A 49 28.24 21.07 -1.49
C GLN A 49 28.02 22.55 -1.82
N GLU A 50 26.85 22.83 -2.37
CA GLU A 50 26.47 24.15 -2.87
C GLU A 50 25.66 24.92 -1.83
N ASN A 51 25.69 26.24 -1.93
CA ASN A 51 24.89 27.15 -1.09
C ASN A 51 23.58 27.51 -1.78
N PHE A 52 22.90 26.52 -2.35
CA PHE A 52 21.58 26.70 -2.97
C PHE A 52 20.47 26.58 -1.93
N THR A 53 19.32 27.16 -2.28
CA THR A 53 18.07 27.07 -1.55
C THR A 53 17.01 26.41 -2.42
N ILE A 54 15.91 25.95 -1.82
CA ILE A 54 14.82 25.35 -2.58
C ILE A 54 14.19 26.34 -3.57
N GLN A 55 14.29 27.65 -3.30
CA GLN A 55 13.79 28.71 -4.18
C GLN A 55 14.56 28.83 -5.50
N ASP A 56 15.78 28.28 -5.58
CA ASP A 56 16.60 28.26 -6.81
C ASP A 56 16.09 27.22 -7.83
N PHE A 57 15.12 26.39 -7.43
CA PHE A 57 14.54 25.33 -8.22
C PHE A 57 13.05 25.55 -8.48
N GLU A 58 12.62 25.15 -9.66
CA GLU A 58 11.22 24.96 -10.02
C GLU A 58 10.89 23.48 -9.82
N LEU A 59 10.02 23.18 -8.86
CA LEU A 59 9.67 21.81 -8.48
C LEU A 59 8.50 21.32 -9.34
N GLY A 60 8.68 20.17 -9.98
CA GLY A 60 7.68 19.47 -10.78
C GLY A 60 7.13 18.23 -10.08
N LYS A 61 6.78 17.22 -10.88
CA LYS A 61 6.18 15.97 -10.40
C LYS A 61 7.05 15.24 -9.37
N ILE A 62 6.39 14.54 -8.45
CA ILE A 62 7.04 13.65 -7.49
C ILE A 62 7.41 12.36 -8.24
N TYR A 63 8.68 11.98 -8.22
CA TYR A 63 9.13 10.71 -8.78
C TYR A 63 8.92 9.54 -7.81
N GLY A 64 9.10 9.75 -6.50
CA GLY A 64 8.88 8.72 -5.49
C GLY A 64 8.91 9.23 -4.05
N VAL A 65 8.35 8.45 -3.13
CA VAL A 65 8.34 8.71 -1.69
C VAL A 65 8.91 7.50 -0.96
N GLY A 66 9.98 7.70 -0.20
CA GLY A 66 10.59 6.69 0.66
C GLY A 66 10.30 6.93 2.14
N SER A 67 10.83 6.07 3.01
CA SER A 67 10.57 6.09 4.46
C SER A 67 10.99 7.37 5.18
N TYR A 68 12.03 8.05 4.68
CA TYR A 68 12.54 9.32 5.22
C TYR A 68 12.95 10.32 4.13
N SER A 69 12.60 10.03 2.87
CA SER A 69 13.00 10.83 1.72
C SER A 69 11.88 10.98 0.70
N LYS A 70 11.94 12.03 -0.10
CA LYS A 70 11.05 12.27 -1.23
C LYS A 70 11.89 12.68 -2.43
N VAL A 71 11.65 12.08 -3.59
CA VAL A 71 12.33 12.44 -4.83
C VAL A 71 11.38 13.24 -5.70
N VAL A 72 11.79 14.44 -6.10
CA VAL A 72 11.00 15.33 -6.95
C VAL A 72 11.78 15.71 -8.19
N ARG A 73 11.08 15.88 -9.32
CA ARG A 73 11.63 16.54 -10.49
C ARG A 73 11.89 18.00 -10.15
N ALA A 74 13.09 18.50 -10.41
CA ALA A 74 13.46 19.88 -10.11
C ALA A 74 14.25 20.47 -11.27
N LYS A 75 13.81 21.61 -11.82
CA LYS A 75 14.57 22.38 -12.79
C LYS A 75 15.24 23.54 -12.10
N LYS A 76 16.56 23.65 -12.24
CA LYS A 76 17.30 24.78 -11.69
C LYS A 76 17.01 26.02 -12.55
N LYS A 77 16.60 27.12 -11.92
CA LYS A 77 16.04 28.28 -12.65
C LYS A 77 17.04 29.01 -13.54
N ASP A 78 18.30 29.08 -13.13
CA ASP A 78 19.36 29.80 -13.84
C ASP A 78 19.95 29.01 -15.02
N THR A 79 20.10 27.69 -14.88
CA THR A 79 20.69 26.84 -15.93
C THR A 79 19.63 26.16 -16.81
N GLY A 80 18.39 26.06 -16.34
CA GLY A 80 17.33 25.29 -16.98
C GLY A 80 17.52 23.77 -16.90
N MET A 81 18.59 23.30 -16.24
CA MET A 81 18.90 21.88 -16.12
C MET A 81 17.95 21.17 -15.16
N VAL A 82 17.56 19.95 -15.52
CA VAL A 82 16.61 19.14 -14.74
C VAL A 82 17.33 18.06 -13.94
N TYR A 83 16.93 17.91 -12.68
CA TYR A 83 17.48 16.97 -11.72
C TYR A 83 16.36 16.17 -11.05
N ALA A 84 16.71 14.97 -10.58
CA ALA A 84 15.92 14.25 -9.59
C ALA A 84 16.42 14.66 -8.19
N LEU A 85 15.67 15.54 -7.53
CA LEU A 85 16.05 16.10 -6.24
C LEU A 85 15.53 15.21 -5.10
N LYS A 86 16.43 14.48 -4.44
CA LYS A 86 16.12 13.68 -3.23
C LYS A 86 16.19 14.58 -2.00
N ILE A 87 15.04 14.81 -1.38
CA ILE A 87 14.84 15.65 -0.20
C ILE A 87 14.68 14.75 1.02
N MET A 88 15.44 14.97 2.09
CA MET A 88 15.44 14.13 3.29
C MET A 88 15.33 14.94 4.58
N ASP A 89 14.45 14.56 5.50
CA ASP A 89 14.20 15.28 6.76
C ASP A 89 15.30 14.99 7.80
N LYS A 90 16.02 16.04 8.23
CA LYS A 90 17.13 15.94 9.19
C LYS A 90 16.68 15.42 10.57
N LYS A 91 15.51 15.85 11.05
CA LYS A 91 14.95 15.45 12.34
C LYS A 91 14.57 13.97 12.30
N PHE A 92 13.97 13.50 11.20
CA PHE A 92 13.61 12.10 11.02
C PHE A 92 14.85 11.20 10.90
N ILE A 93 15.84 11.59 10.08
CA ILE A 93 17.11 10.84 9.94
C ILE A 93 17.78 10.66 11.30
N THR A 94 17.83 11.72 12.11
CA THR A 94 18.47 11.68 13.43
C THR A 94 17.68 10.82 14.40
N LYS A 95 16.34 10.95 14.41
CA LYS A 95 15.47 10.17 15.30
C LYS A 95 15.57 8.66 15.03
N GLU A 96 15.62 8.25 13.77
CA GLU A 96 15.64 6.84 13.36
C GLU A 96 17.07 6.27 13.25
N ASN A 97 18.08 6.99 13.77
CA ASN A 97 19.50 6.60 13.70
C ASN A 97 20.00 6.28 12.27
N LYS A 98 19.51 6.99 11.25
CA LYS A 98 19.85 6.76 9.83
C LYS A 98 21.01 7.61 9.30
N THR A 99 21.62 8.45 10.14
CA THR A 99 22.69 9.37 9.73
C THR A 99 23.88 8.68 9.04
N ALA A 100 24.26 7.47 9.49
CA ALA A 100 25.35 6.71 8.88
C ALA A 100 25.00 6.28 7.44
N TYR A 101 23.78 5.80 7.21
CA TYR A 101 23.29 5.38 5.90
C TYR A 101 23.25 6.54 4.90
N VAL A 102 22.73 7.71 5.31
CA VAL A 102 22.67 8.89 4.44
C VAL A 102 24.06 9.39 4.04
N LYS A 103 25.02 9.36 4.98
CA LYS A 103 26.42 9.70 4.68
C LYS A 103 27.06 8.69 3.75
N LEU A 104 26.82 7.40 3.99
CA LEU A 104 27.35 6.34 3.15
C LEU A 104 26.81 6.45 1.72
N GLU A 105 25.50 6.66 1.55
CA GLU A 105 24.87 6.89 0.25
C GLU A 105 25.54 8.05 -0.50
N ARG A 106 25.75 9.20 0.17
CA ARG A 106 26.47 10.34 -0.41
C ARG A 106 27.87 9.94 -0.89
N ILE A 107 28.65 9.31 -0.01
CA ILE A 107 30.07 8.98 -0.25
C ILE A 107 30.20 7.98 -1.40
N VAL A 108 29.30 7.00 -1.46
CA VAL A 108 29.26 5.98 -2.50
C VAL A 108 28.89 6.61 -3.84
N LEU A 109 27.77 7.33 -3.93
CA LEU A 109 27.33 7.98 -5.17
C LEU A 109 28.36 8.98 -5.72
N ASP A 110 29.12 9.62 -4.85
CA ASP A 110 30.19 10.53 -5.25
C ASP A 110 31.36 9.83 -5.96
N GLN A 111 31.70 8.61 -5.51
CA GLN A 111 32.81 7.80 -6.01
C GLN A 111 32.45 6.88 -7.17
N LEU A 112 31.16 6.61 -7.39
CA LEU A 112 30.70 5.81 -8.52
C LEU A 112 30.69 6.64 -9.80
N ASP A 113 31.29 6.08 -10.85
CA ASP A 113 31.39 6.69 -12.17
C ASP A 113 31.24 5.61 -13.23
N HIS A 114 29.98 5.34 -13.58
CA HIS A 114 29.61 4.32 -14.55
C HIS A 114 28.33 4.73 -15.29
N PRO A 115 28.22 4.53 -16.61
CA PRO A 115 27.05 4.93 -17.39
C PRO A 115 25.75 4.29 -16.87
N GLY A 116 25.81 3.06 -16.35
CA GLY A 116 24.69 2.33 -15.76
C GLY A 116 24.35 2.66 -14.30
N VAL A 117 24.95 3.70 -13.70
CA VAL A 117 24.65 4.13 -12.32
C VAL A 117 24.21 5.60 -12.34
N VAL A 118 23.19 5.93 -11.55
CA VAL A 118 22.71 7.32 -11.40
C VAL A 118 23.81 8.20 -10.81
N ARG A 119 24.08 9.34 -11.45
CA ARG A 119 25.09 10.29 -11.00
C ARG A 119 24.55 11.25 -9.93
N LEU A 120 25.38 11.52 -8.91
CA LEU A 120 25.20 12.66 -8.00
C LEU A 120 25.92 13.89 -8.56
N TYR A 121 25.18 14.98 -8.78
CA TYR A 121 25.74 16.23 -9.31
C TYR A 121 26.22 17.15 -8.20
N PHE A 122 25.37 17.44 -7.22
CA PHE A 122 25.68 18.32 -6.10
C PHE A 122 24.73 18.05 -4.94
N THR A 123 25.02 18.68 -3.81
CA THR A 123 24.21 18.59 -2.59
C THR A 123 24.05 19.97 -1.97
N PHE A 124 22.97 20.19 -1.24
CA PHE A 124 22.78 21.38 -0.42
C PHE A 124 21.90 21.03 0.78
N GLN A 125 21.69 21.98 1.69
CA GLN A 125 20.89 21.77 2.89
C GLN A 125 20.29 23.08 3.37
N ASP A 126 19.14 22.99 4.03
CA ASP A 126 18.54 24.10 4.77
C ASP A 126 18.40 23.71 6.26
N THR A 127 17.66 24.50 7.03
CA THR A 127 17.43 24.25 8.47
C THR A 127 16.79 22.88 8.76
N PHE A 128 15.98 22.35 7.84
CA PHE A 128 15.13 21.19 8.07
C PHE A 128 15.52 19.95 7.25
N SER A 129 16.12 20.14 6.06
CA SER A 129 16.27 19.10 5.05
C SER A 129 17.69 19.01 4.48
N LEU A 130 18.07 17.80 4.06
CA LEU A 130 19.22 17.53 3.20
C LEU A 130 18.73 17.30 1.77
N TYR A 131 19.49 17.79 0.79
CA TYR A 131 19.16 17.69 -0.62
C TYR A 131 20.31 17.04 -1.40
N MET A 132 19.98 16.03 -2.21
CA MET A 132 20.88 15.43 -3.19
C MET A 132 20.30 15.61 -4.60
N ALA A 133 21.02 16.31 -5.46
CA ALA A 133 20.64 16.48 -6.86
C ALA A 133 21.21 15.33 -7.70
N LEU A 134 20.34 14.40 -8.05
CA LEU A 134 20.66 13.21 -8.84
C LEU A 134 20.32 13.43 -10.31
N GLU A 135 20.91 12.62 -11.17
CA GLU A 135 20.57 12.54 -12.59
C GLU A 135 19.08 12.26 -12.82
N SER A 136 18.45 13.09 -13.67
CA SER A 136 17.04 12.91 -14.03
C SER A 136 16.90 11.85 -15.12
N CYS A 137 16.35 10.69 -14.77
CA CYS A 137 16.05 9.61 -15.71
C CYS A 137 14.61 9.78 -16.24
N GLU A 138 14.43 10.62 -17.26
CA GLU A 138 13.10 11.00 -17.78
C GLU A 138 12.38 9.86 -18.52
N GLY A 139 13.08 8.79 -18.88
CA GLY A 139 12.49 7.55 -19.39
C GLY A 139 11.63 6.83 -18.35
N GLY A 140 11.72 7.19 -17.06
CA GLY A 140 10.90 6.62 -15.99
C GLY A 140 11.34 5.22 -15.58
N GLU A 141 10.46 4.48 -14.92
CA GLU A 141 10.73 3.11 -14.49
C GLU A 141 10.59 2.13 -15.66
N LEU A 142 11.48 1.13 -15.73
CA LEU A 142 11.49 0.13 -16.81
C LEU A 142 10.10 -0.48 -17.07
N PHE A 143 9.37 -0.87 -16.02
CA PHE A 143 8.05 -1.51 -16.17
C PHE A 143 6.92 -0.57 -16.58
N ASP A 144 6.99 0.71 -16.22
CA ASP A 144 6.05 1.71 -16.71
C ASP A 144 6.17 1.82 -18.24
N GLN A 145 7.39 1.71 -18.77
CA GLN A 145 7.66 1.73 -20.20
C GLN A 145 7.32 0.41 -20.91
N ILE A 146 7.59 -0.75 -20.30
CA ILE A 146 7.14 -2.05 -20.81
C ILE A 146 5.62 -2.03 -21.02
N THR A 147 4.89 -1.49 -20.06
CA THR A 147 3.42 -1.42 -20.12
C THR A 147 2.95 -0.46 -21.22
N ARG A 148 3.63 0.68 -21.43
CA ARG A 148 3.28 1.68 -22.46
C ARG A 148 3.65 1.22 -23.88
N HIS A 149 4.83 0.64 -24.05
CA HIS A 149 5.33 0.18 -25.35
C HIS A 149 4.42 -0.89 -25.99
N LEU A 150 3.90 -1.81 -25.18
CA LEU A 150 2.95 -2.84 -25.61
C LEU A 150 1.59 -2.27 -26.02
N ILE A 151 1.20 -1.10 -25.51
CA ILE A 151 -0.03 -0.38 -25.90
C ILE A 151 0.15 0.31 -27.26
N GLU A 152 1.32 0.91 -27.52
CA GLU A 152 1.59 1.67 -28.74
C GLU A 152 1.85 0.79 -29.97
N LEU A 153 2.60 -0.31 -29.83
CA LEU A 153 2.94 -1.16 -30.98
C LEU A 153 1.78 -2.01 -31.51
N PHE A 154 0.86 -2.45 -30.64
CA PHE A 154 -0.04 -3.57 -30.98
C PHE A 154 -1.53 -3.21 -31.01
N GLY A 155 -1.86 -1.93 -31.23
CA GLY A 155 -3.23 -1.45 -31.42
C GLY A 155 -4.01 -2.09 -32.58
N ARG A 156 -3.44 -3.05 -33.34
CA ARG A 156 -4.14 -3.67 -34.47
C ARG A 156 -4.05 -5.19 -34.67
N GLU A 157 -3.10 -5.98 -34.13
CA GLU A 157 -2.99 -7.37 -34.63
C GLU A 157 -2.29 -8.47 -33.81
N PHE A 158 -1.98 -8.28 -32.51
CA PHE A 158 -1.36 -9.36 -31.71
C PHE A 158 -2.06 -9.64 -30.37
N ASP A 159 -1.85 -10.88 -29.89
CA ASP A 159 -2.55 -11.54 -28.78
C ASP A 159 -2.69 -10.62 -27.55
N ALA A 160 -3.93 -10.19 -27.29
CA ALA A 160 -4.31 -9.28 -26.19
C ALA A 160 -3.87 -9.79 -24.80
N LEU A 161 -3.52 -11.08 -24.72
CA LEU A 161 -2.95 -11.74 -23.55
C LEU A 161 -1.57 -11.16 -23.16
N SER A 162 -0.64 -11.01 -24.10
CA SER A 162 0.73 -10.56 -23.80
C SER A 162 0.80 -9.09 -23.39
N VAL A 163 -0.06 -8.25 -23.99
CA VAL A 163 -0.22 -6.83 -23.63
C VAL A 163 -0.82 -6.67 -22.23
N ALA A 164 -1.77 -7.53 -21.84
CA ALA A 164 -2.39 -7.52 -20.52
C ALA A 164 -1.48 -8.02 -19.37
N LEU A 165 -0.28 -8.52 -19.68
CA LEU A 165 0.65 -9.11 -18.70
C LEU A 165 1.93 -8.30 -18.50
N GLY A 166 2.23 -7.29 -19.32
CA GLY A 166 3.43 -6.46 -19.16
C GLY A 166 4.74 -7.23 -19.31
N ARG A 167 4.85 -8.08 -20.35
CA ARG A 167 6.02 -8.95 -20.61
C ARG A 167 6.90 -8.37 -21.71
N LEU A 168 8.21 -8.42 -21.52
CA LEU A 168 9.17 -8.11 -22.57
C LEU A 168 9.40 -9.31 -23.50
N PRO A 169 9.53 -9.09 -24.82
CA PRO A 169 10.17 -10.05 -25.71
C PRO A 169 11.55 -10.43 -25.17
N GLU A 170 11.95 -11.69 -25.39
CA GLU A 170 13.17 -12.21 -24.79
C GLU A 170 14.43 -11.44 -25.22
N ASP A 171 14.49 -10.98 -26.47
CA ASP A 171 15.62 -10.18 -26.98
C ASP A 171 15.74 -8.82 -26.25
N GLU A 172 14.62 -8.19 -25.90
CA GLU A 172 14.58 -6.93 -25.14
C GLU A 172 14.95 -7.17 -23.68
N ALA A 173 14.39 -8.22 -23.06
CA ALA A 173 14.74 -8.63 -21.72
C ALA A 173 16.23 -9.00 -21.61
N ARG A 174 16.81 -9.61 -22.67
CA ARG A 174 18.24 -9.94 -22.76
C ARG A 174 19.09 -8.67 -22.79
N PHE A 175 18.71 -7.66 -23.59
CA PHE A 175 19.43 -6.38 -23.64
C PHE A 175 19.44 -5.70 -22.27
N TYR A 176 18.27 -5.54 -21.65
CA TYR A 176 18.16 -4.89 -20.35
C TYR A 176 18.83 -5.67 -19.22
N ALA A 177 18.72 -7.00 -19.21
CA ALA A 177 19.46 -7.83 -18.27
C ALA A 177 20.98 -7.72 -18.46
N ALA A 178 21.46 -7.59 -19.70
CA ALA A 178 22.88 -7.35 -19.96
C ALA A 178 23.33 -6.01 -19.38
N GLU A 179 22.53 -4.96 -19.50
CA GLU A 179 22.86 -3.65 -18.90
C GLU A 179 22.89 -3.68 -17.37
N VAL A 180 22.00 -4.46 -16.74
CA VAL A 180 22.03 -4.65 -15.29
C VAL A 180 23.27 -5.45 -14.88
N VAL A 181 23.64 -6.51 -15.63
CA VAL A 181 24.85 -7.30 -15.39
C VAL A 181 26.11 -6.43 -15.48
N ASP A 182 26.20 -5.59 -16.51
CA ASP A 182 27.31 -4.64 -16.71
C ASP A 182 27.44 -3.64 -15.55
N ALA A 183 26.32 -3.05 -15.10
CA ALA A 183 26.34 -2.14 -13.94
C ALA A 183 26.66 -2.85 -12.61
N LEU A 184 26.14 -4.06 -12.40
CA LEU A 184 26.43 -4.84 -11.19
C LEU A 184 27.88 -5.32 -11.14
N GLU A 185 28.48 -5.69 -12.27
CA GLU A 185 29.91 -6.02 -12.34
C GLU A 185 30.76 -4.83 -11.87
N TYR A 186 30.44 -3.63 -12.34
CA TYR A 186 31.10 -2.41 -11.89
C TYR A 186 30.94 -2.19 -10.38
N ILE A 187 29.70 -2.21 -9.86
CA ILE A 187 29.40 -2.00 -8.43
C ILE A 187 30.15 -3.02 -7.56
N HIS A 188 30.13 -4.30 -7.94
CA HIS A 188 30.83 -5.37 -7.22
C HIS A 188 32.36 -5.25 -7.33
N SER A 189 32.88 -4.76 -8.46
CA SER A 189 34.33 -4.48 -8.61
C SER A 189 34.83 -3.35 -7.69
N MET A 190 33.93 -2.48 -7.23
CA MET A 190 34.19 -1.45 -6.21
C MET A 190 34.07 -2.00 -4.78
N GLY A 191 33.71 -3.28 -4.63
CA GLY A 191 33.49 -3.95 -3.35
C GLY A 191 32.22 -3.47 -2.64
N LEU A 192 31.15 -3.23 -3.40
CA LEU A 192 29.85 -2.82 -2.87
C LEU A 192 28.79 -3.88 -3.16
N ILE A 193 27.84 -4.02 -2.23
CA ILE A 193 26.61 -4.80 -2.42
C ILE A 193 25.44 -3.81 -2.37
N HIS A 194 24.60 -3.79 -3.42
CA HIS A 194 23.50 -2.82 -3.52
C HIS A 194 22.36 -3.14 -2.54
N ARG A 195 21.96 -4.42 -2.46
CA ARG A 195 20.91 -4.99 -1.59
C ARG A 195 19.46 -4.59 -1.89
N ASP A 196 19.21 -3.85 -2.97
CA ASP A 196 17.84 -3.43 -3.34
C ASP A 196 17.68 -3.34 -4.87
N ILE A 197 18.22 -4.33 -5.58
CA ILE A 197 18.02 -4.46 -7.02
C ILE A 197 16.59 -4.95 -7.25
N LYS A 198 15.82 -4.13 -7.96
CA LYS A 198 14.43 -4.40 -8.32
C LYS A 198 14.01 -3.44 -9.43
N PRO A 199 12.97 -3.78 -10.22
CA PRO A 199 12.43 -2.92 -11.27
C PRO A 199 12.26 -1.44 -10.93
N GLU A 200 11.81 -1.12 -9.71
CA GLU A 200 11.54 0.24 -9.24
C GLU A 200 12.83 1.08 -9.14
N ASN A 201 13.98 0.42 -8.97
CA ASN A 201 15.30 1.03 -8.88
C ASN A 201 16.09 0.93 -10.20
N LEU A 202 15.47 0.43 -11.27
CA LEU A 202 16.03 0.40 -12.63
C LEU A 202 15.36 1.49 -13.49
N LEU A 203 16.00 2.65 -13.55
CA LEU A 203 15.47 3.82 -14.23
C LEU A 203 15.97 3.89 -15.67
N LEU A 204 15.14 4.42 -16.57
CA LEU A 204 15.47 4.61 -17.97
C LEU A 204 15.87 6.05 -18.24
N THR A 205 17.00 6.21 -18.94
CA THR A 205 17.40 7.49 -19.54
C THR A 205 16.43 7.88 -20.67
N THR A 206 16.52 9.13 -21.14
CA THR A 206 15.79 9.58 -22.34
C THR A 206 16.07 8.73 -23.57
N ASP A 207 17.27 8.15 -23.62
CA ASP A 207 17.74 7.38 -24.78
C ASP A 207 17.42 5.88 -24.62
N GLY A 208 16.79 5.49 -23.50
CA GLY A 208 16.29 4.13 -23.27
C GLY A 208 17.28 3.18 -22.59
N HIS A 209 18.43 3.65 -22.11
CA HIS A 209 19.40 2.85 -21.34
C HIS A 209 19.04 2.81 -19.84
N ILE A 210 19.32 1.68 -19.19
CA ILE A 210 19.12 1.47 -17.74
C ILE A 210 20.22 2.11 -16.91
N LYS A 211 19.80 2.80 -15.85
CA LYS A 211 20.61 3.25 -14.72
C LYS A 211 20.07 2.69 -13.41
N ILE A 212 20.96 2.14 -12.59
CA ILE A 212 20.66 1.69 -11.22
C ILE A 212 20.61 2.90 -10.30
N ALA A 213 19.54 2.99 -9.50
CA ALA A 213 19.28 4.05 -8.53
C ALA A 213 19.10 3.50 -7.09
N ASP A 214 19.05 4.43 -6.13
CA ASP A 214 18.83 4.21 -4.69
C ASP A 214 19.90 3.40 -3.94
N PHE A 215 20.98 4.09 -3.56
CA PHE A 215 22.11 3.51 -2.82
C PHE A 215 21.93 3.65 -1.29
N GLY A 216 20.73 3.97 -0.80
CA GLY A 216 20.44 4.14 0.63
C GLY A 216 20.65 2.87 1.47
N SER A 217 20.65 1.70 0.81
CA SER A 217 20.84 0.38 1.42
C SER A 217 22.20 -0.26 1.13
N VAL A 218 23.12 0.45 0.47
CA VAL A 218 24.41 -0.13 0.05
C VAL A 218 25.24 -0.64 1.24
N LYS A 219 25.97 -1.74 1.04
CA LYS A 219 26.92 -2.28 2.02
C LYS A 219 28.32 -2.44 1.39
N PRO A 220 29.35 -1.75 1.90
CA PRO A 220 30.74 -1.99 1.54
C PRO A 220 31.25 -3.32 2.10
N MET A 221 32.05 -4.03 1.32
CA MET A 221 32.81 -5.20 1.77
C MET A 221 34.13 -4.79 2.45
N GLN A 222 34.76 -5.73 3.18
CA GLN A 222 36.01 -5.46 3.91
C GLN A 222 37.15 -5.01 3.00
N ASP A 223 37.16 -5.45 1.74
CA ASP A 223 38.11 -5.11 0.68
C ASP A 223 37.59 -4.02 -0.27
N SER A 224 36.56 -3.26 0.13
CA SER A 224 35.99 -2.20 -0.69
C SER A 224 37.04 -1.17 -1.10
N ARG A 225 36.99 -0.78 -2.38
CA ARG A 225 37.86 0.26 -2.95
C ARG A 225 37.39 1.67 -2.59
N ILE A 226 36.24 1.78 -1.94
CA ILE A 226 35.65 3.04 -1.48
C ILE A 226 36.22 3.37 -0.12
N THR A 227 36.71 4.61 0.02
CA THR A 227 37.27 5.07 1.29
C THR A 227 36.11 5.35 2.26
N VAL A 228 35.77 4.38 3.11
CA VAL A 228 34.69 4.52 4.11
C VAL A 228 35.28 5.06 5.42
N LEU A 229 34.61 6.04 6.03
CA LEU A 229 34.99 6.54 7.35
C LEU A 229 34.81 5.42 8.41
N PRO A 230 35.75 5.22 9.34
CA PRO A 230 35.74 4.09 10.30
C PRO A 230 34.49 4.00 11.21
N ASN A 231 33.68 5.06 11.29
CA ASN A 231 32.46 5.12 12.11
C ASN A 231 31.14 5.09 11.29
N ALA A 232 31.20 4.92 9.96
CA ALA A 232 30.00 4.86 9.10
C ALA A 232 29.52 3.44 8.81
N ALA A 233 30.36 2.43 9.05
CA ALA A 233 30.02 1.02 8.93
C ALA A 233 29.72 0.44 10.33
N SER A 234 28.52 0.70 10.87
CA SER A 234 28.09 0.12 12.14
C SER A 234 27.63 -1.33 11.95
N ASP A 235 28.26 -2.23 12.70
CA ASP A 235 27.92 -3.62 13.04
C ASP A 235 27.88 -4.68 11.92
N ASP A 236 28.82 -5.63 12.03
CA ASP A 236 28.90 -6.94 11.34
C ASP A 236 27.76 -7.92 11.73
N LYS A 237 26.72 -7.45 12.43
CA LYS A 237 25.63 -8.30 12.93
C LYS A 237 24.42 -8.25 12.00
N ALA A 238 24.27 -9.35 11.24
CA ALA A 238 23.09 -9.76 10.46
C ALA A 238 22.63 -8.82 9.33
N CYS A 239 22.16 -9.41 8.22
CA CYS A 239 21.45 -8.67 7.19
C CYS A 239 20.15 -8.12 7.78
N THR A 240 20.11 -6.82 8.07
CA THR A 240 18.86 -6.11 8.37
C THR A 240 17.95 -6.20 7.16
N PHE A 241 16.72 -6.67 7.36
CA PHE A 241 15.68 -6.74 6.31
C PHE A 241 15.40 -5.33 5.79
N VAL A 242 15.73 -5.09 4.52
CA VAL A 242 15.42 -3.86 3.79
C VAL A 242 15.06 -4.29 2.36
N GLY A 243 13.84 -3.98 1.90
CA GLY A 243 13.40 -4.27 0.53
C GLY A 243 12.01 -4.91 0.42
N THR A 244 11.55 -5.10 -0.82
CA THR A 244 10.29 -5.78 -1.15
C THR A 244 10.47 -7.29 -0.97
N ALA A 245 9.62 -7.94 -0.17
CA ALA A 245 9.74 -9.36 0.23
C ALA A 245 10.01 -10.35 -0.93
N ALA A 246 9.53 -10.05 -2.14
CA ALA A 246 9.65 -10.87 -3.34
C ALA A 246 11.08 -11.00 -3.91
N TYR A 247 12.00 -10.08 -3.59
CA TYR A 247 13.37 -10.05 -4.12
C TYR A 247 14.41 -10.44 -3.06
N VAL A 248 13.96 -10.74 -1.83
CA VAL A 248 14.84 -11.06 -0.71
C VAL A 248 15.43 -12.46 -0.92
N PRO A 249 16.77 -12.61 -0.88
CA PRO A 249 17.41 -13.91 -1.03
C PRO A 249 17.34 -14.72 0.28
N PRO A 250 17.38 -16.07 0.21
CA PRO A 250 17.16 -16.94 1.36
C PRO A 250 18.16 -16.73 2.51
N GLU A 251 19.41 -16.38 2.21
CA GLU A 251 20.45 -16.13 3.22
C GLU A 251 20.17 -14.90 4.09
N VAL A 252 19.42 -13.91 3.60
CA VAL A 252 18.97 -12.74 4.39
C VAL A 252 17.94 -13.18 5.43
N LEU A 253 17.03 -14.09 5.07
CA LEU A 253 16.03 -14.66 6.00
C LEU A 253 16.68 -15.47 7.12
N ASN A 254 17.83 -16.08 6.84
CA ASN A 254 18.61 -16.85 7.80
C ASN A 254 19.66 -16.02 8.57
N SER A 255 19.60 -14.68 8.48
CA SER A 255 20.56 -13.77 9.14
C SER A 255 22.03 -14.01 8.78
N SER A 256 22.30 -14.57 7.60
CA SER A 256 23.66 -14.80 7.12
C SER A 256 24.31 -13.49 6.63
N PRO A 257 25.65 -13.40 6.54
CA PRO A 257 26.32 -12.22 6.01
C PRO A 257 25.94 -11.92 4.56
N ALA A 258 25.85 -10.63 4.22
CA ALA A 258 25.62 -10.21 2.85
C ALA A 258 26.82 -10.56 1.95
N THR A 259 26.53 -10.97 0.73
CA THR A 259 27.52 -11.30 -0.31
C THR A 259 27.07 -10.68 -1.64
N PHE A 260 27.95 -10.64 -2.64
CA PHE A 260 27.58 -10.29 -4.02
C PHE A 260 26.45 -11.16 -4.57
N GLY A 261 26.29 -12.38 -4.05
CA GLY A 261 25.19 -13.28 -4.36
C GLY A 261 23.80 -12.66 -4.12
N ASN A 262 23.66 -11.73 -3.17
CA ASN A 262 22.36 -11.10 -2.88
C ASN A 262 21.82 -10.34 -4.10
N ASP A 263 22.66 -9.55 -4.77
CA ASP A 263 22.26 -8.77 -5.95
C ASP A 263 22.02 -9.68 -7.17
N LEU A 264 22.74 -10.80 -7.27
CA LEU A 264 22.58 -11.80 -8.34
C LEU A 264 21.26 -12.58 -8.22
N TRP A 265 20.81 -12.87 -7.00
CA TRP A 265 19.46 -13.41 -6.77
C TRP A 265 18.39 -12.42 -7.25
N ALA A 266 18.54 -11.15 -6.87
CA ALA A 266 17.63 -10.09 -7.25
C ALA A 266 17.61 -9.85 -8.77
N LEU A 267 18.75 -10.01 -9.46
CA LEU A 267 18.84 -10.06 -10.92
C LEU A 267 18.01 -11.22 -11.50
N GLY A 268 18.10 -12.41 -10.91
CA GLY A 268 17.29 -13.57 -11.31
C GLY A 268 15.78 -13.30 -11.18
N CYS A 269 15.35 -12.72 -10.06
CA CYS A 269 13.96 -12.28 -9.87
C CYS A 269 13.52 -11.23 -10.89
N THR A 270 14.39 -10.25 -11.16
CA THR A 270 14.11 -9.16 -12.11
C THR A 270 14.00 -9.69 -13.55
N LEU A 271 14.89 -10.60 -13.97
CA LEU A 271 14.83 -11.24 -15.29
C LEU A 271 13.57 -12.10 -15.45
N TYR A 272 13.24 -12.92 -14.45
CA TYR A 272 11.98 -13.67 -14.46
C TYR A 272 10.78 -12.74 -14.63
N GLN A 273 10.78 -11.60 -13.93
CA GLN A 273 9.69 -10.66 -13.98
C GLN A 273 9.61 -9.92 -15.31
N MET A 274 10.74 -9.56 -15.94
CA MET A 274 10.75 -8.98 -17.29
C MET A 274 10.11 -9.94 -18.30
N LEU A 275 10.38 -11.23 -18.20
CA LEU A 275 9.87 -12.24 -19.13
C LEU A 275 8.43 -12.70 -18.86
N SER A 276 7.98 -12.68 -17.59
CA SER A 276 6.66 -13.21 -17.20
C SER A 276 5.63 -12.15 -16.81
N GLY A 277 6.06 -10.92 -16.49
CA GLY A 277 5.23 -9.85 -15.96
C GLY A 277 4.96 -9.92 -14.46
N THR A 278 5.46 -10.97 -13.78
CA THR A 278 5.22 -11.20 -12.34
C THR A 278 6.49 -11.69 -11.65
N SER A 279 6.65 -11.43 -10.35
CA SER A 279 7.76 -12.00 -9.56
C SER A 279 7.72 -13.55 -9.53
N PRO A 280 8.87 -14.24 -9.50
CA PRO A 280 8.91 -15.70 -9.33
C PRO A 280 8.33 -16.17 -7.98
N PHE A 281 8.44 -15.32 -6.94
CA PHE A 281 7.90 -15.56 -5.61
C PHE A 281 6.80 -14.55 -5.33
N LYS A 282 5.55 -14.99 -5.47
CA LYS A 282 4.35 -14.19 -5.19
C LYS A 282 3.34 -15.04 -4.44
N ASP A 283 2.76 -14.47 -3.39
CA ASP A 283 1.68 -15.08 -2.62
C ASP A 283 0.88 -14.00 -1.88
N ALA A 284 -0.15 -14.41 -1.13
CA ALA A 284 -1.08 -13.51 -0.42
C ALA A 284 -0.47 -12.82 0.82
N SER A 285 0.71 -13.25 1.29
CA SER A 285 1.43 -12.63 2.40
C SER A 285 2.94 -12.78 2.27
N GLU A 286 3.70 -11.86 2.87
CA GLU A 286 5.17 -11.92 2.90
C GLU A 286 5.70 -13.21 3.50
N TRP A 287 5.05 -13.73 4.55
CA TRP A 287 5.41 -15.00 5.15
C TRP A 287 5.30 -16.17 4.15
N LEU A 288 4.24 -16.22 3.34
CA LEU A 288 4.10 -17.23 2.30
C LEU A 288 5.14 -17.07 1.19
N ILE A 289 5.45 -15.82 0.82
CA ILE A 289 6.55 -15.51 -0.11
C ILE A 289 7.88 -16.04 0.44
N PHE A 290 8.18 -15.81 1.72
CA PHE A 290 9.38 -16.32 2.38
C PHE A 290 9.44 -17.85 2.39
N GLN A 291 8.31 -18.53 2.65
CA GLN A 291 8.26 -20.00 2.57
C GLN A 291 8.60 -20.50 1.17
N ARG A 292 8.12 -19.84 0.11
CA ARG A 292 8.42 -20.20 -1.28
C ARG A 292 9.87 -19.91 -1.66
N ILE A 293 10.44 -18.81 -1.17
CA ILE A 293 11.87 -18.47 -1.32
C ILE A 293 12.74 -19.54 -0.68
N ILE A 294 12.48 -19.89 0.58
CA ILE A 294 13.23 -20.92 1.32
C ILE A 294 13.13 -22.29 0.63
N ALA A 295 11.94 -22.62 0.09
CA ALA A 295 11.71 -23.86 -0.63
C ALA A 295 12.22 -23.86 -2.09
N ARG A 296 12.69 -22.71 -2.62
CA ARG A 296 12.98 -22.50 -4.05
C ARG A 296 11.83 -22.97 -4.96
N ASP A 297 10.58 -22.68 -4.59
CA ASP A 297 9.37 -23.07 -5.34
C ASP A 297 9.12 -22.10 -6.52
N ILE A 298 9.96 -22.21 -7.55
CA ILE A 298 9.89 -21.43 -8.79
C ILE A 298 9.04 -22.18 -9.81
N ARG A 299 8.09 -21.48 -10.43
CA ARG A 299 7.26 -22.04 -11.50
C ARG A 299 7.55 -21.32 -12.80
N PHE A 300 8.15 -22.02 -13.75
CA PHE A 300 8.46 -21.44 -15.05
C PHE A 300 7.27 -21.57 -16.01
N PRO A 301 6.83 -20.48 -16.66
CA PRO A 301 5.85 -20.56 -17.72
C PRO A 301 6.37 -21.35 -18.93
N ASN A 302 5.48 -22.03 -19.66
CA ASN A 302 5.85 -22.88 -20.80
C ASN A 302 6.52 -22.12 -21.97
N TYR A 303 6.28 -20.82 -22.07
CA TYR A 303 6.83 -19.97 -23.13
C TYR A 303 8.25 -19.44 -22.86
N PHE A 304 8.83 -19.69 -21.68
CA PHE A 304 10.24 -19.37 -21.45
C PHE A 304 11.12 -20.27 -22.32
N SER A 305 12.19 -19.73 -22.91
CA SER A 305 13.24 -20.54 -23.53
C SER A 305 13.97 -21.40 -22.51
N GLU A 306 14.62 -22.47 -22.98
CA GLU A 306 15.46 -23.31 -22.11
C GLU A 306 16.62 -22.50 -21.54
N GLU A 307 17.19 -21.59 -22.33
CA GLU A 307 18.26 -20.69 -21.93
C GLU A 307 17.84 -19.70 -20.85
N ALA A 308 16.64 -19.10 -20.96
CA ALA A 308 16.12 -18.21 -19.93
C ALA A 308 15.84 -18.96 -18.62
N ARG A 309 15.24 -20.16 -18.69
CA ARG A 309 15.00 -21.00 -17.51
C ARG A 309 16.31 -21.38 -16.83
N ASP A 310 17.30 -21.84 -17.59
CA ASP A 310 18.61 -22.26 -17.06
C ASP A 310 19.33 -21.09 -16.36
N LEU A 311 19.35 -19.89 -16.96
CA LEU A 311 19.98 -18.73 -16.33
C LEU A 311 19.29 -18.34 -15.02
N ILE A 312 17.96 -18.22 -15.04
CA ILE A 312 17.18 -17.81 -13.87
C ILE A 312 17.32 -18.85 -12.75
N ASP A 313 17.25 -20.14 -13.08
CA ASP A 313 17.39 -21.21 -12.09
C ASP A 313 18.77 -21.17 -11.42
N ARG A 314 19.84 -20.94 -12.19
CA ARG A 314 21.21 -20.78 -11.64
C ARG A 314 21.40 -19.53 -10.80
N LEU A 315 20.76 -18.41 -11.17
CA LEU A 315 20.79 -17.16 -10.39
C LEU A 315 19.98 -17.30 -9.08
N LEU A 316 18.89 -18.07 -9.10
CA LEU A 316 18.03 -18.35 -7.94
C LEU A 316 18.47 -19.61 -7.17
N ASP A 317 19.78 -19.87 -7.11
CA ASP A 317 20.33 -20.92 -6.26
C ASP A 317 20.29 -20.52 -4.77
N ILE A 318 19.96 -21.49 -3.91
CA ILE A 318 19.91 -21.27 -2.45
C ILE A 318 21.30 -20.93 -1.91
N ASP A 319 22.35 -21.51 -2.48
CA ASP A 319 23.73 -21.21 -2.11
C ASP A 319 24.22 -19.96 -2.88
N PRO A 320 24.50 -18.84 -2.21
CA PRO A 320 24.93 -17.61 -2.86
C PRO A 320 26.25 -17.75 -3.63
N SER A 321 27.13 -18.69 -3.25
CA SER A 321 28.42 -18.90 -3.91
C SER A 321 28.31 -19.65 -5.24
N ARG A 322 27.20 -20.34 -5.46
CA ARG A 322 26.91 -21.10 -6.68
C ARG A 322 26.21 -20.27 -7.75
N ARG A 323 25.75 -19.07 -7.40
CA ARG A 323 25.14 -18.14 -8.34
C ARG A 323 26.21 -17.66 -9.32
N PRO A 324 25.98 -17.73 -10.65
CA PRO A 324 26.95 -17.23 -11.62
C PRO A 324 27.17 -15.73 -11.36
N GLY A 325 28.42 -15.29 -11.35
CA GLY A 325 28.80 -13.93 -10.91
C GLY A 325 29.47 -13.89 -9.53
N ALA A 326 29.09 -14.78 -8.61
CA ALA A 326 29.66 -14.85 -7.24
C ALA A 326 30.75 -15.92 -7.07
N GLY A 327 30.81 -16.91 -7.97
CA GLY A 327 31.80 -17.98 -7.95
C GLY A 327 33.19 -17.55 -8.47
N PRO A 328 34.17 -18.47 -8.52
CA PRO A 328 35.55 -18.18 -8.93
C PRO A 328 35.70 -17.59 -10.34
N GLU A 329 34.79 -17.93 -11.25
CA GLU A 329 34.74 -17.40 -12.63
C GLU A 329 34.14 -15.99 -12.70
N GLY A 330 33.60 -15.47 -11.60
CA GLY A 330 33.02 -14.13 -11.50
C GLY A 330 31.95 -13.86 -12.55
N TYR A 331 31.90 -12.62 -13.04
CA TYR A 331 30.94 -12.17 -14.04
C TYR A 331 31.12 -12.82 -15.42
N ALA A 332 32.29 -13.40 -15.72
CA ALA A 332 32.49 -14.14 -16.97
C ALA A 332 31.50 -15.32 -17.09
N ALA A 333 31.20 -16.01 -15.99
CA ALA A 333 30.22 -17.09 -15.97
C ALA A 333 28.81 -16.64 -16.36
N VAL A 334 28.39 -15.44 -15.94
CA VAL A 334 27.09 -14.86 -16.34
C VAL A 334 27.13 -14.45 -17.80
N LYS A 335 28.17 -13.71 -18.20
CA LYS A 335 28.29 -13.14 -19.55
C LYS A 335 28.43 -14.19 -20.66
N MET A 336 29.02 -15.35 -20.33
CA MET A 336 29.17 -16.48 -21.25
C MET A 336 27.93 -17.40 -21.31
N HIS A 337 26.91 -17.15 -20.47
CA HIS A 337 25.71 -17.96 -20.46
C HIS A 337 25.00 -17.93 -21.83
N PRO A 338 24.48 -19.06 -22.35
CA PRO A 338 23.80 -19.12 -23.64
C PRO A 338 22.68 -18.09 -23.85
N PHE A 339 21.98 -17.71 -22.77
CA PHE A 339 20.98 -16.63 -22.78
C PHE A 339 21.52 -15.30 -23.31
N PHE A 340 22.79 -14.96 -23.08
CA PHE A 340 23.42 -13.73 -23.55
C PHE A 340 24.21 -13.91 -24.87
N ARG A 341 23.97 -15.00 -25.61
CA ARG A 341 24.62 -15.21 -26.91
C ARG A 341 24.31 -14.03 -27.85
N GLY A 342 25.36 -13.46 -28.43
CA GLY A 342 25.27 -12.33 -29.36
C GLY A 342 25.27 -10.95 -28.72
N VAL A 343 25.34 -10.85 -27.38
CA VAL A 343 25.53 -9.56 -26.70
C VAL A 343 26.97 -9.09 -26.88
N ASP A 344 27.16 -7.90 -27.47
CA ASP A 344 28.44 -7.19 -27.48
C ASP A 344 28.59 -6.37 -26.20
N TRP A 345 29.24 -6.96 -25.20
CA TRP A 345 29.47 -6.37 -23.89
C TRP A 345 30.36 -5.12 -23.93
N SER A 346 31.25 -4.98 -24.91
CA SER A 346 32.19 -3.85 -24.98
C SER A 346 31.53 -2.57 -25.49
N ASN A 347 30.50 -2.71 -26.33
CA ASN A 347 29.76 -1.59 -26.91
C ASN A 347 28.30 -1.55 -26.41
N LEU A 348 27.96 -2.25 -25.32
CA LEU A 348 26.58 -2.38 -24.85
C LEU A 348 25.92 -1.01 -24.59
N ARG A 349 26.67 -0.10 -23.99
CA ARG A 349 26.21 1.26 -23.63
C ARG A 349 26.16 2.25 -24.80
N SER A 350 26.67 1.85 -25.98
CA SER A 350 26.61 2.65 -27.21
C SER A 350 25.69 2.05 -28.26
N GLN A 351 25.18 0.84 -28.03
CA GLN A 351 24.13 0.24 -28.85
C GLN A 351 22.81 0.96 -28.65
N THR A 352 22.00 1.04 -29.71
CA THR A 352 20.63 1.54 -29.61
C THR A 352 19.79 0.58 -28.77
N PRO A 353 19.21 1.03 -27.64
CA PRO A 353 18.30 0.19 -26.86
C PRO A 353 17.08 -0.25 -27.65
N PRO A 354 16.39 -1.32 -27.22
CA PRO A 354 15.05 -1.63 -27.70
C PRO A 354 14.16 -0.38 -27.67
N ARG A 355 13.39 -0.16 -28.75
CA ARG A 355 12.49 1.00 -28.80
C ARG A 355 11.44 0.81 -27.72
N LEU A 356 11.44 1.64 -26.69
CA LEU A 356 10.30 1.76 -25.77
C LEU A 356 9.41 2.94 -26.21
N ALA A 357 8.17 2.99 -25.75
CA ALA A 357 7.23 4.09 -25.97
C ALA A 357 7.70 5.39 -25.29
N LEU A 358 8.74 6.01 -25.83
CA LEU A 358 9.14 7.35 -25.45
C LEU A 358 8.16 8.34 -26.11
N GLU A 359 7.64 9.30 -25.33
CA GLU A 359 6.78 10.36 -25.84
C GLU A 359 7.45 11.06 -27.03
N THR A 360 7.05 10.69 -28.25
CA THR A 360 7.47 11.43 -29.45
C THR A 360 6.71 12.75 -29.45
N GLY A 361 7.34 13.76 -28.86
CA GLY A 361 6.79 15.11 -28.76
C GLY A 361 7.86 16.19 -28.86
N ALA A 362 8.87 16.05 -29.74
CA ALA A 362 9.59 17.18 -30.33
C ALA A 362 10.69 16.71 -31.29
N GLN A 363 10.40 16.60 -32.59
CA GLN A 363 11.42 16.94 -33.60
C GLN A 363 10.80 17.72 -34.77
N SER A 364 11.49 18.83 -35.05
CA SER A 364 11.56 19.64 -36.29
C SER A 364 10.30 20.33 -36.81
N GLY A 365 10.18 21.61 -36.42
CA GLY A 365 9.50 22.67 -37.17
C GLY A 365 9.91 24.02 -36.59
N ASP A 366 10.69 24.81 -37.34
CA ASP A 366 11.03 26.20 -37.03
C ASP A 366 9.78 27.02 -36.70
N GLY A 367 9.85 27.87 -35.67
CA GLY A 367 8.92 28.98 -35.44
C GLY A 367 8.44 29.17 -33.99
N ASP A 368 8.98 30.20 -33.35
CA ASP A 368 8.57 31.00 -32.19
C ASP A 368 7.33 30.63 -31.31
N ASP A 369 7.57 30.84 -30.02
CA ASP A 369 6.68 31.27 -28.92
C ASP A 369 5.70 30.32 -28.21
N HIS A 370 6.03 30.13 -26.92
CA HIS A 370 5.18 30.04 -25.72
C HIS A 370 4.09 28.95 -25.62
N ASN A 371 4.36 27.92 -24.79
CA ASN A 371 3.67 27.59 -23.52
C ASN A 371 3.74 26.06 -23.23
N ASP A 372 4.77 25.61 -22.51
CA ASP A 372 4.93 24.21 -22.09
C ASP A 372 4.09 23.94 -20.81
N SER A 373 2.96 23.26 -20.97
CA SER A 373 1.97 22.99 -19.92
C SER A 373 2.40 21.98 -18.85
N SER A 374 3.66 21.54 -18.85
CA SER A 374 4.22 20.57 -17.89
C SER A 374 4.58 21.17 -16.52
N TRP A 375 4.55 22.50 -16.38
CA TRP A 375 5.14 23.22 -15.25
C TRP A 375 4.15 23.81 -14.23
N ASN A 376 2.83 23.78 -14.45
CA ASN A 376 1.89 24.46 -13.55
C ASN A 376 1.57 23.67 -12.26
N PRO A 377 1.84 24.23 -11.07
CA PRO A 377 1.18 23.85 -9.84
C PRO A 377 -0.06 24.74 -9.63
N THR A 378 -1.16 24.13 -9.15
CA THR A 378 -2.36 24.74 -8.53
C THR A 378 -3.59 25.06 -9.40
N HIS A 379 -4.77 24.71 -8.88
CA HIS A 379 -5.78 25.70 -8.44
C HIS A 379 -6.83 25.05 -7.49
N ILE A 380 -6.63 25.25 -6.18
CA ILE A 380 -7.74 25.49 -5.24
C ILE A 380 -7.96 27.00 -5.28
N GLY A 381 -9.20 27.42 -5.50
CA GLY A 381 -9.56 28.82 -5.67
C GLY A 381 -9.52 29.61 -4.36
N ASP A 382 -9.05 30.85 -4.46
CA ASP A 382 -9.50 31.94 -3.60
C ASP A 382 -9.83 33.16 -4.48
N GLY A 383 -10.97 33.77 -4.19
CA GLY A 383 -11.54 34.89 -4.94
C GLY A 383 -11.13 36.22 -4.32
N SER A 384 -10.51 37.09 -5.11
CA SER A 384 -10.03 38.40 -4.67
C SER A 384 -11.16 39.35 -4.25
N VAL A 385 -10.96 40.08 -3.15
CA VAL A 385 -11.53 41.42 -2.93
C VAL A 385 -10.40 42.38 -2.53
N ARG A 386 -10.49 43.60 -3.05
CA ARG A 386 -9.44 44.63 -3.21
C ARG A 386 -9.14 45.45 -1.95
N GLN A 387 -7.95 46.05 -2.00
CA GLN A 387 -7.20 46.91 -1.05
C GLN A 387 -7.94 48.12 -0.42
N ASN A 388 -7.49 48.53 0.79
CA ASN A 388 -6.96 49.89 1.02
C ASN A 388 -6.11 50.01 2.32
N ASP A 389 -5.17 50.96 2.33
CA ASP A 389 -3.99 51.16 3.20
C ASP A 389 -4.19 51.57 4.67
N GLY A 390 -3.16 51.33 5.52
CA GLY A 390 -2.99 52.01 6.82
C GLY A 390 -1.98 51.42 7.83
N ASN A 391 -0.70 51.76 7.65
CA ASN A 391 0.51 51.69 8.50
C ASN A 391 0.45 51.33 10.02
N GLY A 392 1.38 50.45 10.49
CA GLY A 392 1.96 50.48 11.85
C GLY A 392 2.30 49.15 12.56
N GLY A 393 3.60 48.79 12.65
CA GLY A 393 4.20 48.19 13.87
C GLY A 393 4.37 46.67 14.03
N ALA A 394 5.55 46.15 13.65
CA ALA A 394 6.36 45.03 14.18
C ALA A 394 5.72 43.88 15.02
N SER A 395 5.80 42.64 14.53
CA SER A 395 6.68 41.57 15.08
C SER A 395 6.59 40.30 14.20
N SER A 396 7.74 39.70 13.91
CA SER A 396 7.94 38.64 12.91
C SER A 396 7.66 37.25 13.47
N SER A 397 6.61 36.60 12.96
CA SER A 397 6.29 35.18 13.13
C SER A 397 6.73 34.38 11.90
N GLU A 398 7.72 33.50 12.06
CA GLU A 398 8.10 32.52 11.03
C GLU A 398 7.22 31.26 11.12
N SER A 399 6.52 31.01 10.02
CA SER A 399 5.71 29.84 9.74
C SER A 399 6.56 28.65 9.27
N SER A 400 6.52 27.53 9.99
CA SER A 400 7.01 26.23 9.51
C SER A 400 5.87 25.22 9.55
N GLY A 401 5.24 24.99 8.40
CA GLY A 401 4.20 23.99 8.20
C GLY A 401 4.77 22.57 8.31
N HIS A 402 4.31 21.83 9.31
CA HIS A 402 4.58 20.40 9.45
C HIS A 402 3.59 19.60 8.58
N ILE A 403 4.12 18.96 7.54
CA ILE A 403 3.39 18.00 6.70
C ILE A 403 3.27 16.66 7.43
N THR A 404 2.04 16.19 7.47
CA THR A 404 1.52 14.99 8.11
C THR A 404 2.02 13.71 7.39
N ARG A 405 2.42 12.72 8.20
CA ARG A 405 2.86 11.38 7.78
C ARG A 405 1.74 10.61 7.07
N LEU A 406 2.03 10.13 5.86
CA LEU A 406 1.25 9.12 5.14
C LEU A 406 2.21 8.25 4.31
N ALA A 407 1.93 6.94 4.36
CA ALA A 407 2.31 5.88 3.41
C ALA A 407 3.75 5.38 3.35
N SER A 408 3.91 4.13 3.82
CA SER A 408 4.76 3.13 3.17
C SER A 408 3.98 1.81 3.14
N ILE A 409 2.92 1.79 2.34
CA ILE A 409 2.30 0.62 1.69
C ILE A 409 1.72 1.22 0.39
N ASP A 410 1.84 0.47 -0.72
CA ASP A 410 1.44 0.81 -2.12
C ASP A 410 2.54 1.42 -3.00
N SER A 411 3.41 0.55 -3.53
CA SER A 411 4.21 0.88 -4.73
C SER A 411 4.04 -0.09 -5.90
N PHE A 412 3.13 -1.07 -5.85
CA PHE A 412 2.97 -1.99 -7.00
C PHE A 412 1.54 -2.19 -7.50
N ASP A 413 0.51 -1.96 -6.68
CA ASP A 413 -0.87 -2.08 -7.17
C ASP A 413 -1.39 -0.82 -7.87
N SER A 414 -0.92 0.38 -7.53
CA SER A 414 -1.50 1.65 -7.97
C SER A 414 -1.17 2.08 -9.42
N LYS A 415 -0.05 1.65 -10.01
CA LYS A 415 0.34 2.05 -11.39
C LYS A 415 -0.29 1.19 -12.49
N TRP A 416 -0.58 -0.09 -12.21
CA TRP A 416 -1.35 -0.97 -13.10
C TRP A 416 -2.77 -0.44 -13.39
N TYR A 417 -3.41 0.19 -12.40
CA TYR A 417 -4.71 0.84 -12.56
C TYR A 417 -4.69 2.04 -13.53
N LEU A 418 -3.57 2.75 -13.60
CA LEU A 418 -3.45 3.94 -14.46
C LEU A 418 -3.31 3.57 -15.93
N SER A 419 -2.59 2.48 -16.23
CA SER A 419 -2.34 2.03 -17.60
C SER A 419 -3.59 1.47 -18.29
N ILE A 420 -4.41 0.68 -17.57
CA ILE A 420 -5.70 0.19 -18.05
C ILE A 420 -6.69 1.35 -18.31
N CYS A 421 -6.68 2.38 -17.44
CA CYS A 421 -7.48 3.58 -17.64
C CYS A 421 -7.04 4.38 -18.90
N LEU A 422 -5.75 4.40 -19.22
CA LEU A 422 -5.20 5.10 -20.39
C LEU A 422 -5.58 4.40 -21.71
N THR A 423 -5.52 3.06 -21.75
CA THR A 423 -5.95 2.27 -22.93
C THR A 423 -7.45 2.42 -23.19
N ILE A 424 -8.26 2.48 -22.13
CA ILE A 424 -9.68 2.79 -22.23
C ILE A 424 -9.86 4.21 -22.77
N PHE A 425 -9.12 5.20 -22.26
CA PHE A 425 -9.21 6.60 -22.69
C PHE A 425 -8.87 6.81 -24.18
N LEU A 426 -7.83 6.15 -24.70
CA LEU A 426 -7.41 6.25 -26.11
C LEU A 426 -8.42 5.60 -27.09
N ALA A 427 -9.08 4.51 -26.69
CA ALA A 427 -10.11 3.86 -27.52
C ALA A 427 -11.34 4.75 -27.79
N TRP A 428 -11.56 5.80 -27.01
CA TRP A 428 -12.68 6.73 -27.18
C TRP A 428 -12.34 8.00 -27.96
N GLN A 429 -11.05 8.33 -28.17
CA GLN A 429 -10.63 9.50 -28.94
C GLN A 429 -11.15 9.48 -30.38
N GLN A 430 -11.32 8.28 -30.98
CA GLN A 430 -11.88 8.12 -32.32
C GLN A 430 -13.33 8.63 -32.49
N PHE A 431 -14.03 8.93 -31.40
CA PHE A 431 -15.42 9.41 -31.42
C PHE A 431 -15.55 10.90 -31.10
N LEU A 432 -14.43 11.61 -30.89
CA LEU A 432 -14.38 13.02 -30.52
C LEU A 432 -14.04 13.89 -31.72
N ASP A 433 -14.67 15.05 -31.82
CA ASP A 433 -14.36 16.06 -32.82
C ASP A 433 -13.03 16.77 -32.46
N GLN A 434 -12.37 17.43 -33.42
CA GLN A 434 -11.09 18.10 -33.17
C GLN A 434 -11.19 19.13 -32.02
N GLY A 435 -10.32 19.02 -31.01
CA GLY A 435 -10.33 19.83 -29.78
C GLY A 435 -11.40 19.44 -28.74
N GLU A 436 -12.21 18.40 -28.98
CA GLU A 436 -13.13 17.82 -28.01
C GLU A 436 -12.41 16.83 -27.09
N SER A 437 -12.57 16.97 -25.78
CA SER A 437 -11.96 16.11 -24.77
C SER A 437 -13.03 15.43 -23.93
N VAL A 438 -12.71 14.24 -23.43
CA VAL A 438 -13.62 13.50 -22.55
C VAL A 438 -13.52 14.07 -21.14
N LEU A 439 -14.65 14.51 -20.59
CA LEU A 439 -14.77 14.89 -19.19
C LEU A 439 -15.07 13.69 -18.30
N MET A 440 -15.93 12.77 -18.75
CA MET A 440 -16.32 11.61 -17.96
C MET A 440 -16.84 10.44 -18.80
N ILE A 441 -16.62 9.21 -18.33
CA ILE A 441 -17.05 7.98 -19.01
C ILE A 441 -17.81 7.10 -18.02
N SER A 442 -19.02 6.65 -18.36
CA SER A 442 -19.82 5.79 -17.49
C SER A 442 -20.57 4.71 -18.27
N MET A 443 -20.57 3.48 -17.76
CA MET A 443 -21.26 2.35 -18.38
C MET A 443 -22.65 2.21 -17.79
N VAL A 444 -23.67 2.29 -18.63
CA VAL A 444 -25.07 2.24 -18.22
C VAL A 444 -25.69 0.92 -18.67
N LYS A 445 -26.56 0.35 -17.84
CA LYS A 445 -27.33 -0.85 -18.15
C LYS A 445 -28.71 -0.43 -18.64
N LYS A 446 -28.95 -0.50 -19.95
CA LYS A 446 -30.28 -0.20 -20.52
C LYS A 446 -31.17 -1.43 -20.36
N LEU A 447 -32.21 -1.29 -19.53
CA LEU A 447 -33.25 -2.31 -19.38
C LEU A 447 -34.21 -2.22 -20.57
N GLN A 448 -34.26 -3.26 -21.42
CA GLN A 448 -35.36 -3.49 -22.35
C GLN A 448 -36.19 -4.65 -21.83
N LYS A 449 -37.49 -4.65 -22.17
CA LYS A 449 -38.57 -5.47 -21.55
C LYS A 449 -38.24 -6.95 -21.28
N LEU A 450 -37.25 -7.56 -21.95
CA LEU A 450 -36.81 -8.96 -21.75
C LEU A 450 -35.28 -9.17 -21.79
N SER A 451 -34.44 -8.12 -21.91
CA SER A 451 -32.97 -8.25 -21.86
C SER A 451 -32.29 -6.95 -21.44
N SER A 452 -31.12 -7.05 -20.80
CA SER A 452 -30.32 -5.88 -20.44
C SER A 452 -29.12 -5.74 -21.36
N LYS A 453 -28.99 -4.60 -22.04
CA LYS A 453 -27.81 -4.31 -22.87
C LYS A 453 -26.92 -3.28 -22.16
N LYS A 454 -25.62 -3.58 -22.07
CA LYS A 454 -24.63 -2.64 -21.55
C LYS A 454 -24.29 -1.64 -22.64
N VAL A 455 -24.24 -0.37 -22.27
CA VAL A 455 -23.97 0.75 -23.17
C VAL A 455 -22.99 1.70 -22.50
N GLN A 456 -22.15 2.36 -23.29
CA GLN A 456 -21.17 3.32 -22.78
C GLN A 456 -21.67 4.73 -23.05
N LEU A 457 -21.65 5.60 -22.02
CA LEU A 457 -21.88 7.03 -22.13
C LEU A 457 -20.56 7.77 -21.94
N ILE A 458 -20.30 8.74 -22.81
CA ILE A 458 -19.07 9.55 -22.81
C ILE A 458 -19.48 11.01 -22.80
N LEU A 459 -19.25 11.68 -21.68
CA LEU A 459 -19.45 13.11 -21.49
C LEU A 459 -18.20 13.84 -21.94
N THR A 460 -18.38 14.84 -22.80
CA THR A 460 -17.28 15.62 -23.39
C THR A 460 -17.26 17.04 -22.86
N ASN A 461 -16.20 17.79 -23.15
CA ASN A 461 -16.08 19.22 -22.84
C ASN A 461 -16.94 20.11 -23.75
N LYS A 462 -17.55 19.54 -24.80
CA LYS A 462 -18.59 20.18 -25.59
C LYS A 462 -19.96 19.84 -24.99
N PRO A 463 -21.01 20.62 -25.30
CA PRO A 463 -22.36 20.20 -25.04
C PRO A 463 -22.68 19.02 -25.98
N LYS A 464 -22.15 17.82 -25.66
CA LYS A 464 -22.54 16.53 -26.24
C LYS A 464 -22.29 15.37 -25.28
N LEU A 465 -23.24 14.43 -25.20
CA LEU A 465 -23.09 13.13 -24.54
C LEU A 465 -23.18 12.02 -25.59
N ILE A 466 -22.09 11.28 -25.76
CA ILE A 466 -21.96 10.26 -26.82
C ILE A 466 -22.40 8.91 -26.26
N TYR A 467 -23.26 8.21 -27.01
CA TYR A 467 -23.80 6.90 -26.67
C TYR A 467 -23.20 5.82 -27.58
N VAL A 468 -22.44 4.89 -27.01
CA VAL A 468 -21.66 3.88 -27.75
C VAL A 468 -22.04 2.46 -27.34
N ASP A 469 -22.05 1.54 -28.31
CA ASP A 469 -22.13 0.09 -28.07
C ASP A 469 -20.72 -0.46 -27.83
N PRO A 470 -20.32 -0.74 -26.57
CA PRO A 470 -18.93 -1.07 -26.25
C PRO A 470 -18.47 -2.40 -26.84
N SER A 471 -19.40 -3.30 -27.17
CA SER A 471 -19.08 -4.59 -27.78
C SER A 471 -18.79 -4.48 -29.28
N LYS A 472 -19.21 -3.40 -29.92
CA LYS A 472 -19.03 -3.18 -31.36
C LYS A 472 -18.17 -1.96 -31.68
N LEU A 473 -17.86 -1.12 -30.69
CA LEU A 473 -17.17 0.17 -30.85
C LEU A 473 -17.84 1.06 -31.92
N VAL A 474 -19.18 1.06 -31.95
CA VAL A 474 -19.96 1.89 -32.88
C VAL A 474 -20.81 2.88 -32.10
N VAL A 475 -20.72 4.17 -32.46
CA VAL A 475 -21.60 5.22 -31.95
C VAL A 475 -23.03 4.90 -32.36
N LYS A 476 -23.91 4.81 -31.36
CA LYS A 476 -25.33 4.53 -31.55
C LYS A 476 -26.17 5.81 -31.56
N GLY A 477 -25.64 6.92 -31.08
CA GLY A 477 -26.26 8.24 -31.15
C GLY A 477 -25.53 9.27 -30.30
N ASN A 478 -25.89 10.53 -30.49
CA ASN A 478 -25.44 11.66 -29.68
C ASN A 478 -26.64 12.30 -28.99
N ILE A 479 -26.49 12.65 -27.72
CA ILE A 479 -27.45 13.48 -27.00
C ILE A 479 -26.84 14.89 -26.97
N ILE A 480 -27.49 15.81 -27.67
CA ILE A 480 -27.10 17.22 -27.80
C ILE A 480 -28.06 18.04 -26.93
N TRP A 481 -27.53 19.01 -26.21
CA TRP A 481 -28.22 19.91 -25.29
C TRP A 481 -28.58 21.18 -26.06
N SER A 482 -29.70 21.79 -25.72
CA SER A 482 -30.03 23.15 -26.19
C SER A 482 -29.74 24.14 -25.05
N ASP A 483 -29.42 25.39 -25.37
CA ASP A 483 -29.32 26.47 -24.36
C ASP A 483 -30.70 26.85 -23.77
N ASN A 484 -31.74 26.08 -24.10
CA ASN A 484 -33.10 26.31 -23.68
C ASN A 484 -33.34 25.62 -22.34
N SER A 485 -33.68 26.38 -21.31
CA SER A 485 -33.82 25.92 -19.91
C SER A 485 -34.92 24.88 -19.64
N ASN A 486 -35.66 24.49 -20.68
CA ASN A 486 -36.72 23.47 -20.63
C ASN A 486 -36.27 22.09 -21.13
N ASP A 487 -35.04 21.93 -21.61
CA ASP A 487 -34.49 20.65 -22.09
C ASP A 487 -33.47 20.02 -21.12
N LEU A 488 -33.05 18.79 -21.46
CA LEU A 488 -32.15 17.91 -20.72
C LEU A 488 -30.87 18.63 -20.26
N SER A 489 -30.70 18.82 -18.94
CA SER A 489 -29.58 19.57 -18.34
C SER A 489 -28.67 18.66 -17.52
N VAL A 490 -27.37 18.95 -17.45
CA VAL A 490 -26.44 18.24 -16.55
C VAL A 490 -25.91 19.15 -15.46
N GLN A 491 -26.05 18.71 -14.22
CA GLN A 491 -25.45 19.32 -13.05
C GLN A 491 -24.29 18.45 -12.57
N VAL A 492 -23.07 18.95 -12.72
CA VAL A 492 -21.88 18.33 -12.11
C VAL A 492 -21.92 18.62 -10.62
N THR A 493 -22.09 17.59 -9.79
CA THR A 493 -22.21 17.73 -8.33
C THR A 493 -20.87 17.56 -7.62
N SER A 494 -19.89 16.91 -8.26
CA SER A 494 -18.52 16.80 -7.79
C SER A 494 -17.58 16.38 -8.95
N PRO A 495 -16.24 16.38 -8.74
CA PRO A 495 -15.29 15.91 -9.76
C PRO A 495 -15.52 14.46 -10.22
N SER A 496 -16.28 13.65 -9.47
CA SER A 496 -16.59 12.25 -9.77
C SER A 496 -18.08 11.99 -10.05
N HIS A 497 -18.94 13.02 -10.04
CA HIS A 497 -20.40 12.84 -10.13
C HIS A 497 -21.07 13.94 -10.94
N PHE A 498 -22.00 13.57 -11.82
CA PHE A 498 -22.94 14.50 -12.45
C PHE A 498 -24.35 13.90 -12.54
N LYS A 499 -25.37 14.75 -12.51
CA LYS A 499 -26.79 14.41 -12.64
C LYS A 499 -27.33 14.93 -13.96
N ILE A 500 -28.07 14.10 -14.69
CA ILE A 500 -28.84 14.50 -15.88
C ILE A 500 -30.29 14.75 -15.44
N CYS A 501 -30.77 15.98 -15.55
CA CYS A 501 -32.11 16.41 -15.14
C CYS A 501 -32.98 16.69 -16.38
N THR A 502 -34.23 16.19 -16.39
CA THR A 502 -35.28 16.64 -17.30
C THR A 502 -36.50 17.08 -16.50
N LEU A 503 -37.19 18.12 -16.94
CA LEU A 503 -38.46 18.53 -16.35
C LEU A 503 -39.60 17.72 -16.99
N SER A 504 -39.90 16.56 -16.41
CA SER A 504 -41.24 15.98 -16.46
C SER A 504 -41.55 15.25 -15.15
N PRO A 505 -42.68 15.58 -14.49
CA PRO A 505 -43.05 14.98 -13.21
C PRO A 505 -43.47 13.53 -13.44
N GLY A 506 -42.58 12.58 -13.15
CA GLY A 506 -42.94 11.16 -13.09
C GLY A 506 -41.91 10.14 -13.56
N ALA A 507 -40.80 10.53 -14.21
CA ALA A 507 -39.78 9.59 -14.66
C ALA A 507 -38.41 9.89 -14.03
N LYS A 508 -38.10 9.28 -12.88
CA LYS A 508 -36.73 9.23 -12.36
C LYS A 508 -35.93 8.19 -13.15
N LEU A 509 -35.05 8.63 -14.05
CA LEU A 509 -34.01 7.76 -14.60
C LEU A 509 -32.91 7.64 -13.54
N GLN A 510 -32.97 6.56 -12.77
CA GLN A 510 -31.97 6.23 -11.75
C GLN A 510 -30.73 5.66 -12.46
N LEU A 511 -29.67 6.45 -12.56
CA LEU A 511 -28.34 5.96 -12.97
C LEU A 511 -27.78 5.09 -11.84
N VAL A 512 -27.79 3.78 -12.05
CA VAL A 512 -27.18 2.80 -11.13
C VAL A 512 -25.66 2.86 -11.32
N HIS A 513 -24.95 3.25 -10.26
CA HIS A 513 -23.50 3.29 -10.21
C HIS A 513 -22.92 1.88 -10.35
N VAL A 514 -21.95 1.70 -11.24
CA VAL A 514 -21.02 0.56 -11.22
C VAL A 514 -19.65 1.14 -10.85
N ASN A 515 -19.17 0.78 -9.67
CA ASN A 515 -17.85 1.14 -9.16
C ASN A 515 -16.76 0.77 -10.21
N PRO A 516 -15.77 1.62 -10.52
CA PRO A 516 -14.68 1.30 -11.46
C PRO A 516 -13.90 0.02 -11.10
N PHE A 517 -13.95 -0.45 -9.85
CA PHE A 517 -13.44 -1.76 -9.44
C PHE A 517 -14.19 -2.97 -10.03
N CYS A 518 -15.41 -2.81 -10.55
CA CYS A 518 -16.20 -3.91 -11.14
C CYS A 518 -15.82 -4.26 -12.58
N VAL A 519 -15.11 -3.39 -13.30
CA VAL A 519 -14.68 -3.67 -14.68
C VAL A 519 -13.54 -4.69 -14.71
N MET A 520 -12.67 -4.67 -13.69
CA MET A 520 -11.51 -5.56 -13.59
C MET A 520 -11.90 -7.02 -13.30
N ARG A 521 -12.96 -7.26 -12.51
CA ARG A 521 -13.46 -8.63 -12.26
C ARG A 521 -14.09 -9.27 -13.50
N ALA A 522 -14.61 -8.49 -14.43
CA ALA A 522 -15.19 -9.01 -15.67
C ALA A 522 -14.10 -9.42 -16.69
N PHE A 523 -12.96 -8.74 -16.74
CA PHE A 523 -11.83 -9.11 -17.60
C PHE A 523 -11.04 -10.30 -17.05
N LEU A 524 -10.85 -10.40 -15.73
CA LEU A 524 -10.25 -11.58 -15.09
C LEU A 524 -11.12 -12.85 -15.24
N LEU A 525 -12.44 -12.70 -15.37
CA LEU A 525 -13.36 -13.81 -15.68
C LEU A 525 -13.24 -14.28 -17.14
N VAL A 526 -12.83 -13.42 -18.08
CA VAL A 526 -12.56 -13.81 -19.48
C VAL A 526 -11.19 -14.47 -19.60
N TRP A 527 -10.20 -14.06 -18.79
CA TRP A 527 -8.89 -14.71 -18.71
C TRP A 527 -8.95 -16.17 -18.27
N SER A 528 -9.82 -16.48 -17.31
CA SER A 528 -10.03 -17.85 -16.82
C SER A 528 -10.70 -18.78 -17.86
N LEU A 529 -11.12 -18.26 -19.02
CA LEU A 529 -11.81 -19.04 -20.05
C LEU A 529 -10.93 -19.39 -21.27
N VAL A 530 -9.67 -18.93 -21.35
CA VAL A 530 -8.83 -19.11 -22.57
C VAL A 530 -7.53 -19.90 -22.34
N GLN A 531 -7.12 -20.24 -21.12
CA GLN A 531 -5.97 -21.15 -20.90
C GLN A 531 -6.30 -22.26 -19.91
N ASP A 532 -6.78 -23.39 -20.43
CA ASP A 532 -6.79 -24.64 -19.67
C ASP A 532 -6.72 -25.86 -20.63
N GLU A 533 -5.51 -26.15 -21.14
CA GLU A 533 -5.11 -27.53 -21.43
C GLU A 533 -3.90 -27.90 -20.56
N ALA A 534 -4.12 -28.95 -19.77
CA ALA A 534 -3.19 -29.73 -18.96
C ALA A 534 -2.56 -29.07 -17.71
N GLY A 535 -3.19 -29.32 -16.54
CA GLY A 535 -2.42 -29.91 -15.44
C GLY A 535 -2.51 -29.37 -14.02
N CYS A 536 -3.62 -28.74 -13.57
CA CYS A 536 -4.16 -28.88 -12.20
C CYS A 536 -5.39 -27.97 -12.02
N LYS A 537 -6.58 -28.52 -12.26
CA LYS A 537 -7.84 -27.78 -12.16
C LYS A 537 -8.17 -27.42 -10.71
N ALA A 538 -8.22 -26.13 -10.39
CA ALA A 538 -9.20 -25.66 -9.42
C ALA A 538 -10.58 -25.87 -10.06
N LEU A 539 -11.42 -26.71 -9.45
CA LEU A 539 -12.75 -27.02 -9.98
C LEU A 539 -13.53 -25.72 -10.26
N PRO A 540 -14.17 -25.57 -11.43
CA PRO A 540 -14.98 -24.40 -11.73
C PRO A 540 -16.08 -24.27 -10.69
N TYR A 541 -16.24 -23.06 -10.16
CA TYR A 541 -17.23 -22.70 -9.16
C TYR A 541 -18.65 -22.95 -9.69
N ASN A 542 -19.17 -24.15 -9.46
CA ASN A 542 -20.51 -24.51 -9.89
C ASN A 542 -21.51 -24.03 -8.84
N ARG A 543 -21.99 -22.79 -8.99
CA ARG A 543 -23.01 -22.19 -8.11
C ARG A 543 -24.22 -23.10 -7.90
N LYS A 544 -24.62 -23.91 -8.89
CA LYS A 544 -25.69 -24.91 -8.73
C LYS A 544 -25.28 -26.02 -7.76
N SER A 545 -24.05 -26.51 -7.86
CA SER A 545 -23.49 -27.49 -6.91
C SER A 545 -23.44 -26.94 -5.50
N SER A 546 -22.96 -25.70 -5.30
CA SER A 546 -22.96 -25.07 -3.97
C SER A 546 -24.37 -24.95 -3.40
N LEU A 547 -25.36 -24.52 -4.20
CA LEU A 547 -26.76 -24.45 -3.76
C LEU A 547 -27.34 -25.83 -3.42
N THR A 548 -26.98 -26.89 -4.15
CA THR A 548 -27.39 -28.25 -3.81
C THR A 548 -26.78 -28.70 -2.47
N ILE A 549 -25.48 -28.44 -2.26
CA ILE A 549 -24.82 -28.74 -0.99
C ILE A 549 -25.50 -27.97 0.15
N ILE A 550 -25.73 -26.67 -0.03
CA ILE A 550 -26.41 -25.81 0.96
C ILE A 550 -27.80 -26.35 1.30
N LYS A 551 -28.58 -26.77 0.29
CA LYS A 551 -29.86 -27.45 0.54
C LYS A 551 -29.65 -28.67 1.43
N GLU A 552 -28.71 -29.57 1.12
CA GLU A 552 -28.42 -30.73 1.97
C GLU A 552 -27.97 -30.34 3.39
N LEU A 553 -27.19 -29.28 3.54
CA LEU A 553 -26.77 -28.76 4.83
C LEU A 553 -27.99 -28.28 5.64
N ASN A 554 -28.87 -27.50 5.04
CA ASN A 554 -30.04 -26.93 5.72
C ASN A 554 -31.04 -28.01 6.18
N HIS A 555 -31.14 -29.16 5.50
CA HIS A 555 -31.92 -30.30 6.02
C HIS A 555 -31.34 -30.90 7.31
N ARG A 556 -30.05 -30.66 7.57
CA ARG A 556 -29.34 -31.07 8.80
C ARG A 556 -29.11 -29.92 9.75
N GLY A 557 -29.59 -28.71 9.46
CA GLY A 557 -29.50 -27.56 10.35
C GLY A 557 -30.33 -27.73 11.62
N PRO A 558 -30.37 -26.70 12.47
CA PRO A 558 -29.70 -25.41 12.30
C PRO A 558 -28.20 -25.45 12.69
N TYR A 559 -27.47 -24.40 12.30
CA TYR A 559 -26.05 -24.19 12.59
C TYR A 559 -25.82 -22.88 13.36
N ILE A 560 -24.72 -22.80 14.13
CA ILE A 560 -24.25 -21.54 14.67
C ILE A 560 -23.29 -20.89 13.65
N GLY A 561 -23.57 -19.65 13.27
CA GLY A 561 -22.72 -18.88 12.38
C GLY A 561 -21.53 -18.27 13.11
N LEU A 562 -20.32 -18.52 12.64
CA LEU A 562 -19.08 -17.97 13.18
C LEU A 562 -18.45 -17.03 12.14
N ILE A 563 -18.24 -15.77 12.50
CA ILE A 563 -17.73 -14.74 11.58
C ILE A 563 -16.48 -14.07 12.17
N THR A 564 -15.37 -14.15 11.43
CA THR A 564 -14.12 -13.44 11.70
C THR A 564 -13.73 -12.54 10.54
N VAL A 565 -12.72 -11.69 10.72
CA VAL A 565 -12.32 -10.67 9.75
C VAL A 565 -11.03 -11.06 9.03
N ILE A 566 -9.96 -11.37 9.78
CA ILE A 566 -8.59 -11.49 9.26
C ILE A 566 -7.97 -12.88 9.51
N PRO A 567 -6.91 -13.26 8.77
CA PRO A 567 -6.24 -14.56 8.94
C PRO A 567 -5.71 -14.81 10.35
N THR A 568 -5.24 -13.79 11.08
CA THR A 568 -4.74 -13.94 12.46
C THR A 568 -5.80 -14.52 13.40
N GLU A 569 -7.03 -14.05 13.28
CA GLU A 569 -8.18 -14.52 14.07
C GLU A 569 -8.58 -15.94 13.67
N GLU A 570 -8.57 -16.22 12.35
CA GLU A 570 -8.84 -17.55 11.81
C GLU A 570 -7.82 -18.58 12.28
N ASN A 571 -6.54 -18.24 12.21
CA ASN A 571 -5.44 -19.09 12.65
C ASN A 571 -5.54 -19.36 14.16
N ALA A 572 -5.81 -18.34 14.97
CA ALA A 572 -5.98 -18.50 16.42
C ALA A 572 -7.15 -19.45 16.75
N PHE A 573 -8.29 -19.30 16.08
CA PHE A 573 -9.44 -20.18 16.28
C PHE A 573 -9.15 -21.64 15.90
N PHE A 574 -8.57 -21.88 14.72
CA PHE A 574 -8.26 -23.25 14.28
C PHE A 574 -7.09 -23.88 15.04
N ALA A 575 -6.15 -23.09 15.57
CA ALA A 575 -5.06 -23.57 16.42
C ALA A 575 -5.56 -24.23 17.72
N THR A 576 -6.78 -23.90 18.17
CA THR A 576 -7.41 -24.57 19.33
C THR A 576 -7.74 -26.04 19.06
N ARG A 577 -7.73 -26.48 17.79
CA ARG A 577 -8.11 -27.83 17.35
C ARG A 577 -9.51 -28.28 17.78
N SER A 578 -10.37 -27.34 18.18
CA SER A 578 -11.74 -27.63 18.64
C SER A 578 -12.73 -27.79 17.49
N PHE A 579 -12.41 -27.27 16.31
CA PHE A 579 -13.23 -27.41 15.10
C PHE A 579 -12.99 -28.77 14.43
N LYS A 580 -14.06 -29.53 14.27
CA LYS A 580 -14.09 -30.82 13.55
C LYS A 580 -14.87 -30.64 12.24
N PRO A 581 -14.22 -30.70 11.07
CA PRO A 581 -14.90 -30.54 9.78
C PRO A 581 -16.01 -31.58 9.56
N ASP A 582 -17.05 -31.19 8.84
CA ASP A 582 -18.07 -32.14 8.38
C ASP A 582 -17.43 -33.16 7.42
N PRO A 583 -17.68 -34.47 7.59
CA PRO A 583 -17.00 -35.49 6.82
C PRO A 583 -17.45 -35.56 5.35
N LYS A 584 -18.66 -35.07 5.05
CA LYS A 584 -19.22 -35.09 3.69
C LYS A 584 -18.97 -33.77 2.98
N HIS A 585 -19.22 -32.67 3.66
CA HIS A 585 -19.17 -31.31 3.11
C HIS A 585 -18.35 -30.39 4.02
N PRO A 586 -17.01 -30.53 4.08
CA PRO A 586 -16.18 -29.79 5.03
C PRO A 586 -16.18 -28.27 4.78
N PHE A 587 -16.55 -27.84 3.58
CA PHE A 587 -16.76 -26.44 3.25
C PHE A 587 -17.68 -26.28 2.02
N VAL A 588 -18.23 -25.07 1.88
CA VAL A 588 -18.89 -24.59 0.66
C VAL A 588 -18.29 -23.24 0.31
N ASP A 589 -17.80 -23.10 -0.91
CA ASP A 589 -17.34 -21.80 -1.40
C ASP A 589 -18.56 -21.01 -1.94
N LEU A 590 -18.61 -19.71 -1.69
CA LEU A 590 -19.66 -18.79 -2.09
C LEU A 590 -19.12 -17.37 -2.26
N SER A 591 -19.35 -16.75 -3.42
CA SER A 591 -18.96 -15.35 -3.69
C SER A 591 -17.49 -15.01 -3.34
N GLY A 592 -16.57 -15.98 -3.53
CA GLY A 592 -15.15 -15.83 -3.20
C GLY A 592 -14.80 -16.04 -1.71
N ARG A 593 -15.75 -16.50 -0.90
CA ARG A 593 -15.55 -16.83 0.53
C ARG A 593 -15.75 -18.32 0.75
N ARG A 594 -15.01 -18.87 1.71
CA ARG A 594 -15.14 -20.27 2.13
C ARG A 594 -15.96 -20.36 3.42
N PHE A 595 -17.12 -20.98 3.34
CA PHE A 595 -17.96 -21.32 4.48
C PHE A 595 -17.59 -22.72 4.95
N ARG A 596 -16.82 -22.81 6.03
CA ARG A 596 -16.33 -24.08 6.58
C ARG A 596 -17.40 -24.68 7.47
N ILE A 597 -17.79 -25.92 7.17
CA ILE A 597 -18.88 -26.60 7.86
C ILE A 597 -18.27 -27.62 8.82
N GLY A 598 -18.74 -27.64 10.05
CA GLY A 598 -18.20 -28.58 11.03
C GLY A 598 -18.94 -28.56 12.35
N LYS A 599 -18.24 -29.06 13.37
CA LYS A 599 -18.68 -29.03 14.76
C LYS A 599 -17.62 -28.45 15.67
N VAL A 600 -18.06 -27.70 16.67
CA VAL A 600 -17.22 -27.21 17.76
C VAL A 600 -17.90 -27.61 19.06
N GLN A 601 -17.19 -28.35 19.92
CA GLN A 601 -17.75 -28.90 21.16
C GLN A 601 -19.09 -29.66 20.96
N GLY A 602 -19.22 -30.35 19.83
CA GLY A 602 -20.42 -31.11 19.47
C GLY A 602 -21.54 -30.31 18.79
N LYS A 603 -21.52 -28.97 18.89
CA LYS A 603 -22.48 -28.07 18.23
C LYS A 603 -22.13 -27.88 16.76
N LYS A 604 -23.13 -27.85 15.89
CA LYS A 604 -22.94 -27.64 14.44
C LYS A 604 -22.62 -26.17 14.18
N VAL A 605 -21.57 -25.90 13.42
CA VAL A 605 -21.11 -24.54 13.13
C VAL A 605 -20.84 -24.34 11.65
N ILE A 606 -21.01 -23.11 11.20
CA ILE A 606 -20.55 -22.63 9.89
C ILE A 606 -19.63 -21.45 10.13
N TYR A 607 -18.37 -21.60 9.74
CA TYR A 607 -17.35 -20.59 9.92
C TYR A 607 -17.05 -19.87 8.61
N VAL A 608 -17.00 -18.54 8.63
CA VAL A 608 -16.57 -17.74 7.48
C VAL A 608 -15.65 -16.60 7.94
N ARG A 609 -14.60 -16.36 7.15
CA ARG A 609 -13.81 -15.14 7.22
C ARG A 609 -14.41 -14.12 6.25
N CYS A 610 -14.96 -13.02 6.77
CA CYS A 610 -15.69 -12.04 5.94
C CYS A 610 -14.78 -11.13 5.12
N GLY A 611 -13.59 -10.83 5.63
CA GLY A 611 -12.66 -9.82 5.11
C GLY A 611 -12.85 -8.44 5.75
N VAL A 612 -11.83 -7.58 5.67
CA VAL A 612 -11.81 -6.27 6.34
C VAL A 612 -12.88 -5.33 5.78
N GLY A 613 -13.53 -4.58 6.68
CA GLY A 613 -14.46 -3.50 6.38
C GLY A 613 -15.94 -3.88 6.49
N MET A 614 -16.76 -2.87 6.81
CA MET A 614 -18.21 -2.98 7.06
C MET A 614 -18.97 -3.71 5.95
N VAL A 615 -18.69 -3.39 4.68
CA VAL A 615 -19.42 -3.97 3.53
C VAL A 615 -19.14 -5.47 3.40
N ASN A 616 -17.90 -5.89 3.67
CA ASN A 616 -17.54 -7.31 3.63
C ASN A 616 -18.20 -8.09 4.77
N ALA A 617 -18.21 -7.49 5.97
CA ALA A 617 -18.90 -8.04 7.12
C ALA A 617 -20.41 -8.20 6.86
N ALA A 618 -21.10 -7.12 6.47
CA ALA A 618 -22.54 -7.15 6.16
C ALA A 618 -22.87 -8.15 5.05
N ALA A 619 -22.10 -8.18 3.96
CA ALA A 619 -22.34 -9.09 2.84
C ALA A 619 -22.14 -10.56 3.24
N ALA A 620 -21.11 -10.88 4.03
CA ALA A 620 -20.88 -12.24 4.51
C ALA A 620 -21.95 -12.69 5.51
N THR A 621 -22.35 -11.80 6.43
CA THR A 621 -23.43 -12.04 7.38
C THR A 621 -24.75 -12.26 6.65
N GLN A 622 -25.17 -11.34 5.77
CA GLN A 622 -26.42 -11.50 5.01
C GLN A 622 -26.41 -12.77 4.17
N GLN A 623 -25.29 -13.08 3.50
CA GLN A 623 -25.15 -14.33 2.75
C GLN A 623 -25.25 -15.57 3.64
N MET A 624 -24.78 -15.51 4.88
CA MET A 624 -24.90 -16.60 5.84
C MET A 624 -26.38 -16.80 6.25
N LEU A 625 -27.06 -15.72 6.61
CA LEU A 625 -28.46 -15.73 7.06
C LEU A 625 -29.43 -16.16 5.94
N ASP A 626 -29.20 -15.70 4.71
CA ASP A 626 -30.09 -15.99 3.58
C ASP A 626 -29.96 -17.44 3.06
N LEU A 627 -28.75 -18.00 3.13
CA LEU A 627 -28.45 -19.27 2.46
C LEU A 627 -28.42 -20.45 3.41
N PHE A 628 -28.01 -20.27 4.66
CA PHE A 628 -27.85 -21.36 5.60
C PHE A 628 -28.92 -21.31 6.69
N ASP A 629 -29.40 -22.48 7.10
CA ASP A 629 -30.25 -22.61 8.28
C ASP A 629 -29.40 -22.38 9.54
N VAL A 630 -29.46 -21.16 10.08
CA VAL A 630 -28.64 -20.71 11.21
C VAL A 630 -29.48 -20.27 12.40
N GLU A 631 -29.01 -20.56 13.62
CA GLU A 631 -29.69 -20.19 14.87
C GLU A 631 -29.29 -18.80 15.38
N GLY A 632 -28.16 -18.29 14.93
CA GLY A 632 -27.61 -17.00 15.34
C GLY A 632 -26.14 -16.85 14.96
N ILE A 633 -25.60 -15.66 15.21
CA ILE A 633 -24.26 -15.25 14.76
C ILE A 633 -23.35 -14.94 15.95
N ILE A 634 -22.17 -15.57 15.98
CA ILE A 634 -21.06 -15.20 16.84
C ILE A 634 -20.03 -14.48 15.96
N HIS A 635 -19.89 -13.18 16.18
CA HIS A 635 -18.83 -12.40 15.56
C HIS A 635 -17.67 -12.23 16.54
N PHE A 636 -16.46 -12.51 16.11
CA PHE A 636 -15.32 -12.38 17.00
C PHE A 636 -14.03 -12.00 16.28
N GLY A 637 -13.13 -11.37 17.02
CA GLY A 637 -11.85 -10.92 16.50
C GLY A 637 -11.12 -9.98 17.45
N ILE A 638 -10.12 -9.27 16.95
CA ILE A 638 -9.38 -8.27 17.71
C ILE A 638 -10.08 -6.89 17.54
N ALA A 639 -10.04 -6.06 18.57
CA ALA A 639 -10.52 -4.67 18.52
C ALA A 639 -9.51 -3.71 19.15
N GLY A 640 -9.60 -2.43 18.79
CA GLY A 640 -8.88 -1.35 19.43
C GLY A 640 -9.47 -0.99 20.79
N ASN A 641 -8.61 -0.59 21.71
CA ASN A 641 -8.99 -0.23 23.08
C ASN A 641 -9.12 1.28 23.27
N VAL A 642 -10.31 1.73 23.66
CA VAL A 642 -10.67 3.15 23.76
C VAL A 642 -10.54 3.68 25.20
N ASN A 643 -10.54 2.85 26.26
CA ASN A 643 -10.63 3.34 27.64
C ASN A 643 -9.82 2.63 28.73
N ASN A 644 -9.52 3.38 29.82
CA ASN A 644 -9.02 3.02 31.16
C ASN A 644 -9.21 1.55 31.60
N SER A 645 -10.41 1.02 31.40
CA SER A 645 -10.90 -0.15 32.13
C SER A 645 -10.40 -1.49 31.59
N MET A 646 -9.83 -1.48 30.37
CA MET A 646 -9.38 -2.66 29.65
C MET A 646 -7.86 -2.57 29.36
N SER A 647 -7.20 -3.72 29.35
CA SER A 647 -5.78 -3.90 29.01
C SER A 647 -5.63 -4.74 27.74
N ILE A 648 -4.46 -4.70 27.09
CA ILE A 648 -4.16 -5.60 25.96
C ILE A 648 -4.32 -7.05 26.41
N GLY A 649 -4.91 -7.90 25.56
CA GLY A 649 -5.16 -9.30 25.86
C GLY A 649 -6.45 -9.59 26.63
N ASP A 650 -7.07 -8.58 27.25
CA ASP A 650 -8.42 -8.71 27.81
C ASP A 650 -9.43 -9.03 26.70
N VAL A 651 -10.57 -9.61 27.08
CA VAL A 651 -11.67 -9.89 26.17
C VAL A 651 -12.91 -9.10 26.59
N SER A 652 -13.53 -8.42 25.64
CA SER A 652 -14.79 -7.71 25.81
C SER A 652 -15.92 -8.40 25.07
N ILE A 653 -17.05 -8.61 25.74
CA ILE A 653 -18.32 -8.99 25.13
C ILE A 653 -19.27 -7.81 25.32
N PRO A 654 -19.43 -6.93 24.32
CA PRO A 654 -20.26 -5.76 24.48
C PRO A 654 -21.74 -6.13 24.65
N GLY A 655 -22.48 -5.33 25.42
CA GLY A 655 -23.94 -5.43 25.51
C GLY A 655 -24.67 -4.59 24.45
N GLN A 656 -23.99 -3.56 23.92
CA GLN A 656 -24.52 -2.68 22.88
C GLN A 656 -23.40 -2.27 21.92
N VAL A 657 -23.73 -2.10 20.64
CA VAL A 657 -22.80 -1.62 19.61
C VAL A 657 -23.42 -0.44 18.86
N ALA A 658 -22.65 0.61 18.64
CA ALA A 658 -23.06 1.78 17.85
C ALA A 658 -22.22 1.95 16.58
N GLN A 659 -22.79 2.56 15.54
CA GLN A 659 -22.03 3.06 14.40
C GLN A 659 -21.62 4.51 14.67
N THR A 660 -20.35 4.78 14.93
CA THR A 660 -19.82 6.15 15.12
C THR A 660 -19.06 6.67 13.91
N GLY A 661 -19.02 5.91 12.82
CA GLY A 661 -18.44 6.34 11.54
C GLY A 661 -19.34 7.26 10.69
N ILE A 662 -20.58 7.52 11.12
CA ILE A 662 -21.53 8.39 10.42
C ILE A 662 -21.58 9.74 11.11
N TRP A 663 -21.07 10.74 10.40
CA TRP A 663 -20.97 12.06 10.95
C TRP A 663 -20.94 13.12 9.85
N ASP A 664 -21.54 14.26 10.15
CA ASP A 664 -21.61 15.41 9.26
C ASP A 664 -20.55 16.45 9.66
N TRP A 665 -19.79 16.90 8.66
CA TRP A 665 -18.85 18.01 8.87
C TRP A 665 -19.63 19.32 8.81
N VAL A 666 -19.63 20.03 9.92
CA VAL A 666 -20.28 21.33 10.07
C VAL A 666 -19.23 22.41 10.01
N ASN A 667 -19.45 23.43 9.18
CA ASN A 667 -18.54 24.58 9.07
C ASN A 667 -18.34 25.27 10.45
N PRO A 668 -17.24 25.99 10.69
CA PRO A 668 -16.94 26.63 11.99
C PRO A 668 -18.01 27.60 12.52
N GLN A 669 -18.87 28.11 11.65
CA GLN A 669 -19.99 29.00 11.98
C GLN A 669 -21.36 28.32 11.81
N GLY A 670 -21.36 27.07 11.33
CA GLY A 670 -22.57 26.26 11.17
C GLY A 670 -23.04 25.74 12.53
N LYS A 671 -24.36 25.68 12.69
CA LYS A 671 -24.95 24.97 13.83
C LYS A 671 -25.10 23.50 13.45
N VAL A 672 -24.72 22.63 14.37
CA VAL A 672 -24.99 21.19 14.28
C VAL A 672 -26.50 20.97 14.26
N ASP A 673 -26.95 19.97 13.51
CA ASP A 673 -28.38 19.65 13.42
C ASP A 673 -28.93 19.32 14.82
N GLN A 674 -30.17 19.70 15.11
CA GLN A 674 -30.83 19.34 16.37
C GLN A 674 -31.03 17.82 16.50
N ASP A 675 -31.00 17.10 15.38
CA ASP A 675 -31.17 15.65 15.33
C ASP A 675 -29.88 14.85 15.62
N ASP A 676 -28.72 15.52 15.65
CA ASP A 676 -27.44 14.88 16.00
C ASP A 676 -27.38 14.54 17.50
N VAL A 677 -26.86 13.35 17.79
CA VAL A 677 -26.83 12.78 19.16
C VAL A 677 -25.63 13.25 19.97
N ALA A 678 -24.59 13.75 19.30
CA ALA A 678 -23.42 14.32 19.92
C ALA A 678 -22.69 15.22 18.94
N GLN A 679 -21.87 16.10 19.47
CA GLN A 679 -20.99 16.96 18.70
C GLN A 679 -19.56 16.84 19.22
N LEU A 680 -18.62 16.76 18.30
CA LEU A 680 -17.20 16.91 18.57
C LEU A 680 -16.73 18.25 18.01
N ASP A 681 -16.32 19.16 18.90
CA ASP A 681 -15.65 20.37 18.47
C ASP A 681 -14.18 20.06 18.19
N ILE A 682 -13.82 19.87 16.91
CA ILE A 682 -12.43 19.65 16.51
C ILE A 682 -11.56 20.83 16.93
N GLY A 683 -12.14 22.04 16.98
CA GLY A 683 -11.52 23.26 17.43
C GLY A 683 -10.81 23.13 18.79
N SER A 684 -11.40 22.34 19.68
CA SER A 684 -10.93 22.09 21.05
C SER A 684 -9.72 21.14 21.14
N TYR A 685 -9.33 20.46 20.05
CA TYR A 685 -8.29 19.43 20.03
C TYR A 685 -7.01 19.88 19.31
N ASN A 686 -6.35 20.90 19.87
CA ASN A 686 -5.08 21.45 19.35
C ASN A 686 -3.85 20.79 20.01
N VAL A 687 -2.82 20.48 19.21
CA VAL A 687 -1.51 20.03 19.70
C VAL A 687 -0.40 20.91 19.11
N PRO A 688 0.36 21.66 19.93
CA PRO A 688 0.22 21.82 21.39
C PRO A 688 -1.06 22.56 21.78
N LYS A 689 -1.53 22.39 23.03
CA LYS A 689 -2.63 23.18 23.58
C LYS A 689 -2.24 24.66 23.54
N GLY A 690 -2.78 25.41 22.58
CA GLY A 690 -2.49 26.82 22.37
C GLY A 690 -3.77 27.64 22.23
N ASN A 691 -3.65 28.97 22.37
CA ASN A 691 -4.75 29.93 22.28
C ASN A 691 -5.20 30.23 20.83
N GLY A 692 -4.76 29.44 19.85
CA GLY A 692 -5.08 29.64 18.44
C GLY A 692 -6.53 29.24 18.13
N SER A 693 -7.21 30.03 17.30
CA SER A 693 -8.50 29.67 16.73
C SER A 693 -8.31 28.57 15.68
N ASN A 694 -8.75 27.37 15.98
CA ASN A 694 -8.78 26.28 15.02
C ASN A 694 -10.01 26.44 14.10
N LEU A 695 -9.77 26.52 12.79
CA LEU A 695 -10.79 26.70 11.75
C LEU A 695 -11.41 25.37 11.27
N LEU A 696 -11.03 24.25 11.88
CA LEU A 696 -11.75 23.00 11.72
C LEU A 696 -13.05 23.15 12.51
N GLY A 697 -14.18 22.98 11.83
CA GLY A 697 -15.49 23.16 12.42
C GLY A 697 -15.86 22.02 13.36
N HIS A 698 -17.13 21.63 13.33
CA HIS A 698 -17.65 20.62 14.24
C HIS A 698 -18.01 19.35 13.49
N ILE A 699 -17.97 18.23 14.19
CA ILE A 699 -18.51 16.97 13.71
C ILE A 699 -19.79 16.69 14.48
N GLY A 700 -20.90 16.54 13.77
CA GLY A 700 -22.18 16.07 14.32
C GLY A 700 -22.33 14.56 14.10
N TYR A 701 -22.76 13.83 15.14
CA TYR A 701 -22.99 12.38 15.05
C TYR A 701 -24.47 12.10 14.85
N SER A 702 -24.80 11.43 13.75
CA SER A 702 -26.19 11.15 13.37
C SER A 702 -26.59 9.72 13.71
N LYS A 703 -27.90 9.45 13.74
CA LYS A 703 -28.46 8.10 13.91
C LYS A 703 -28.51 7.38 12.57
N GLU A 704 -28.38 6.06 12.60
CA GLU A 704 -28.54 5.21 11.41
C GLU A 704 -30.03 4.97 11.11
N GLU A 705 -30.38 4.81 9.84
CA GLU A 705 -31.69 4.31 9.42
C GLU A 705 -31.75 2.77 9.52
N PHE A 706 -32.33 2.26 10.61
CA PHE A 706 -32.42 0.82 10.84
C PHE A 706 -33.79 0.24 10.46
N PHE A 707 -33.77 -0.85 9.68
CA PHE A 707 -34.97 -1.62 9.35
C PHE A 707 -35.00 -2.89 10.18
N SER A 708 -36.10 -3.13 10.89
CA SER A 708 -36.31 -4.33 11.72
C SER A 708 -37.31 -5.26 11.04
N GLU A 709 -37.07 -6.57 11.11
CA GLU A 709 -38.04 -7.60 10.70
C GLU A 709 -39.40 -7.44 11.43
N SER A 710 -39.36 -7.04 12.70
CA SER A 710 -40.56 -6.76 13.50
C SER A 710 -41.14 -5.34 13.29
N GLY A 711 -40.47 -4.52 12.49
CA GLY A 711 -40.88 -3.15 12.17
C GLY A 711 -41.94 -3.07 11.08
N LYS A 712 -42.43 -1.85 10.79
CA LYS A 712 -43.31 -1.62 9.64
C LYS A 712 -42.48 -1.66 8.35
N PRO A 713 -42.91 -2.41 7.31
CA PRO A 713 -42.22 -2.42 6.02
C PRO A 713 -42.00 -1.01 5.45
N ASN A 714 -40.84 -0.78 4.82
CA ASN A 714 -40.41 0.51 4.25
C ASN A 714 -40.37 1.68 5.25
N THR A 715 -40.35 1.41 6.55
CA THR A 715 -40.23 2.45 7.59
C THR A 715 -38.96 2.21 8.39
N ALA A 716 -37.96 3.06 8.21
CA ALA A 716 -36.74 3.01 9.00
C ALA A 716 -36.98 3.57 10.41
N GLN A 717 -36.23 3.06 11.38
CA GLN A 717 -36.20 3.55 12.75
C GLN A 717 -34.82 4.14 13.01
N PRO A 718 -34.72 5.34 13.62
CA PRO A 718 -33.43 5.92 13.95
C PRO A 718 -32.75 5.10 15.05
N LEU A 719 -31.57 4.56 14.77
CA LEU A 719 -30.83 3.70 15.68
C LEU A 719 -29.44 4.28 15.97
N LEU A 720 -29.15 4.47 17.25
CA LEU A 720 -27.79 4.74 17.72
C LEU A 720 -27.14 3.48 18.31
N TRP A 721 -27.86 2.81 19.21
CA TRP A 721 -27.38 1.63 19.94
C TRP A 721 -28.12 0.37 19.49
N ALA A 722 -27.41 -0.53 18.82
CA ALA A 722 -27.88 -1.87 18.56
C ALA A 722 -27.62 -2.76 19.79
N ASN A 723 -28.69 -3.26 20.41
CA ASN A 723 -28.60 -4.12 21.59
C ASN A 723 -28.23 -5.55 21.18
N ILE A 724 -27.18 -6.11 21.80
CA ILE A 724 -26.84 -7.53 21.68
C ILE A 724 -27.98 -8.38 22.26
N SER A 725 -28.19 -9.56 21.70
CA SER A 725 -29.30 -10.43 22.07
C SER A 725 -29.24 -10.82 23.54
N GLN A 726 -30.24 -10.39 24.32
CA GLN A 726 -30.22 -10.47 25.79
C GLN A 726 -30.03 -11.89 26.32
N HIS A 727 -30.68 -12.89 25.72
CA HIS A 727 -30.51 -14.29 26.10
C HIS A 727 -29.05 -14.77 25.92
N TRP A 728 -28.41 -14.40 24.81
CA TRP A 728 -27.01 -14.75 24.55
C TRP A 728 -26.06 -13.98 25.47
N LEU A 729 -26.35 -12.72 25.76
CA LEU A 729 -25.57 -11.94 26.71
C LEU A 729 -25.66 -12.50 28.15
N GLN A 730 -26.83 -12.99 28.58
CA GLN A 730 -27.02 -13.67 29.86
C GLN A 730 -26.19 -14.96 29.97
N LEU A 731 -26.08 -15.74 28.88
CA LEU A 731 -25.18 -16.90 28.85
C LEU A 731 -23.72 -16.48 29.06
N ALA A 732 -23.29 -15.37 28.47
CA ALA A 732 -21.94 -14.83 28.64
C ALA A 732 -21.66 -14.35 30.08
N PHE A 733 -22.64 -13.77 30.77
CA PHE A 733 -22.50 -13.41 32.19
C PHE A 733 -22.26 -14.61 33.10
N ASN A 734 -22.67 -15.82 32.67
CA ASN A 734 -22.57 -17.05 33.46
C ASN A 734 -21.28 -17.85 33.19
N PHE A 735 -20.26 -17.28 32.53
CA PHE A 735 -18.99 -17.97 32.26
C PHE A 735 -18.17 -18.33 33.51
N GLY A 736 -18.40 -17.66 34.64
CA GLY A 736 -17.50 -17.77 35.79
C GLY A 736 -16.12 -17.18 35.47
N GLU A 737 -15.07 -17.61 36.19
CA GLU A 737 -13.69 -17.14 35.94
C GLU A 737 -13.06 -17.89 34.75
N LEU A 738 -13.13 -17.31 33.55
CA LEU A 738 -12.47 -17.84 32.36
C LEU A 738 -10.96 -17.58 32.41
N LYS A 739 -10.15 -18.66 32.36
CA LYS A 739 -8.68 -18.54 32.35
C LYS A 739 -8.15 -18.16 30.96
N LEU A 740 -7.84 -16.88 30.80
CA LEU A 740 -7.17 -16.33 29.62
C LEU A 740 -5.65 -16.53 29.69
N GLU A 741 -5.00 -16.60 28.52
CA GLU A 741 -3.54 -16.64 28.41
C GLU A 741 -2.94 -15.26 28.71
N GLN A 742 -1.87 -15.24 29.50
CA GLN A 742 -1.11 -14.04 29.81
C GLN A 742 0.12 -13.87 28.90
N CYS A 743 0.60 -14.97 28.29
CA CYS A 743 1.87 -15.00 27.58
C CYS A 743 1.70 -15.48 26.14
N VAL A 744 2.43 -14.85 25.23
CA VAL A 744 2.59 -15.32 23.85
C VAL A 744 3.52 -16.53 23.83
N ASN A 745 4.61 -16.46 24.60
CA ASN A 745 5.60 -17.52 24.78
C ASN A 745 6.29 -17.39 26.15
N SER A 746 7.28 -18.24 26.45
CA SER A 746 7.94 -18.26 27.77
C SER A 746 8.71 -16.99 28.13
N SER A 747 9.05 -16.14 27.16
CA SER A 747 9.82 -14.90 27.37
C SER A 747 8.99 -13.63 27.15
N LEU A 748 7.76 -13.73 26.64
CA LEU A 748 6.90 -12.59 26.31
C LEU A 748 5.52 -12.74 26.96
N CYS A 749 5.31 -12.02 28.05
CA CYS A 749 4.11 -12.05 28.88
C CYS A 749 3.59 -10.64 29.15
N LEU A 750 2.27 -10.52 29.25
CA LEU A 750 1.63 -9.31 29.74
C LEU A 750 1.91 -9.14 31.25
N PRO A 751 2.07 -7.90 31.73
CA PRO A 751 2.35 -7.63 33.15
C PRO A 751 1.16 -8.01 34.05
N GLU A 752 -0.06 -7.86 33.55
CA GLU A 752 -1.29 -8.19 34.24
C GLU A 752 -1.96 -9.41 33.60
N LYS A 753 -2.64 -10.22 34.42
CA LYS A 753 -3.42 -11.36 33.92
C LYS A 753 -4.65 -10.84 33.19
N PRO A 754 -4.88 -11.25 31.92
CA PRO A 754 -6.05 -10.78 31.19
C PRO A 754 -7.37 -11.25 31.80
N LYS A 755 -8.40 -10.41 31.64
CA LYS A 755 -9.77 -10.65 32.12
C LYS A 755 -10.80 -10.61 30.99
N LEU A 756 -11.95 -11.24 31.24
CA LEU A 756 -13.15 -11.14 30.41
C LEU A 756 -14.11 -10.13 31.04
N VAL A 757 -14.63 -9.19 30.26
CA VAL A 757 -15.63 -8.21 30.71
C VAL A 757 -16.84 -8.24 29.79
N VAL A 758 -18.04 -8.41 30.37
CA VAL A 758 -19.31 -8.52 29.64
C VAL A 758 -20.18 -7.28 29.91
N GLY A 759 -20.87 -6.79 28.89
CA GLY A 759 -21.85 -5.70 29.01
C GLY A 759 -21.32 -4.29 28.74
N LEU A 760 -20.05 -4.15 28.34
CA LEU A 760 -19.49 -2.86 27.91
C LEU A 760 -20.13 -2.38 26.59
N ARG A 761 -19.87 -1.14 26.20
CA ARG A 761 -20.27 -0.62 24.89
C ARG A 761 -19.12 -0.73 23.89
N ALA A 762 -19.47 -1.09 22.66
CA ALA A 762 -18.54 -1.08 21.54
C ALA A 762 -19.02 -0.13 20.46
N SER A 763 -18.14 0.22 19.53
CA SER A 763 -18.55 0.95 18.34
C SER A 763 -17.77 0.54 17.10
N THR A 764 -18.40 0.75 15.95
CA THR A 764 -17.71 0.73 14.67
C THR A 764 -17.21 2.12 14.29
N ALA A 765 -15.96 2.21 13.83
CA ALA A 765 -15.37 3.42 13.28
C ALA A 765 -14.76 3.12 11.90
N ASN A 766 -14.96 4.04 10.94
CA ASN A 766 -14.37 4.00 9.60
C ASN A 766 -12.89 4.42 9.58
N ILE A 767 -12.36 4.90 10.71
CA ILE A 767 -10.98 5.33 10.92
C ILE A 767 -10.45 4.70 12.22
N PHE A 768 -9.25 4.12 12.19
CA PHE A 768 -8.61 3.64 13.42
C PHE A 768 -8.31 4.84 14.33
N VAL A 769 -8.70 4.74 15.60
CA VAL A 769 -8.75 5.87 16.52
C VAL A 769 -7.39 6.08 17.20
N ASP A 770 -6.35 6.39 16.41
CA ASP A 770 -5.00 6.67 16.93
C ASP A 770 -4.90 8.03 17.63
N ASN A 771 -5.83 8.94 17.34
CA ASN A 771 -5.93 10.21 18.05
C ASN A 771 -6.48 9.99 19.47
N ALA A 772 -5.63 10.20 20.48
CA ALA A 772 -5.99 10.04 21.89
C ALA A 772 -7.20 10.86 22.31
N ALA A 773 -7.29 12.09 21.80
CA ALA A 773 -8.35 13.01 22.13
C ALA A 773 -9.70 12.57 21.54
N TYR A 774 -9.68 11.97 20.35
CA TYR A 774 -10.87 11.37 19.75
C TYR A 774 -11.31 10.11 20.51
N ARG A 775 -10.37 9.28 21.00
CA ARG A 775 -10.71 8.16 21.90
C ARG A 775 -11.35 8.64 23.18
N ASP A 776 -10.76 9.65 23.81
CA ASP A 776 -11.26 10.23 25.04
C ASP A 776 -12.70 10.73 24.83
N PHE A 777 -12.98 11.36 23.70
CA PHE A 777 -14.35 11.72 23.33
C PHE A 777 -15.27 10.50 23.21
N LEU A 778 -14.89 9.46 22.47
CA LEU A 778 -15.73 8.26 22.32
C LEU A 778 -16.03 7.61 23.68
N PHE A 779 -15.06 7.61 24.60
CA PHE A 779 -15.26 7.09 25.94
C PHE A 779 -16.10 8.03 26.83
N GLN A 780 -15.82 9.32 26.84
CA GLN A 780 -16.52 10.28 27.71
C GLN A 780 -17.97 10.50 27.26
N THR A 781 -18.19 10.58 25.95
CA THR A 781 -19.50 10.87 25.35
C THR A 781 -20.37 9.63 25.25
N PHE A 782 -19.82 8.52 24.76
CA PHE A 782 -20.60 7.32 24.44
C PHE A 782 -20.32 6.13 25.37
N HIS A 783 -19.32 6.23 26.25
CA HIS A 783 -18.85 5.14 27.12
C HIS A 783 -18.37 3.91 26.35
N ILE A 784 -17.78 4.12 25.16
CA ILE A 784 -17.23 3.06 24.32
C ILE A 784 -15.93 2.52 24.92
N SER A 785 -15.79 1.19 24.94
CA SER A 785 -14.59 0.49 25.42
C SER A 785 -13.79 -0.15 24.28
N SER A 786 -14.47 -0.68 23.27
CA SER A 786 -13.86 -1.36 22.12
C SER A 786 -14.32 -0.76 20.80
N VAL A 787 -13.40 -0.68 19.84
CA VAL A 787 -13.66 -0.14 18.50
C VAL A 787 -13.06 -1.03 17.41
N ASP A 788 -13.82 -1.27 16.35
CA ASP A 788 -13.38 -2.01 15.16
C ASP A 788 -14.17 -1.56 13.91
N MET A 789 -13.98 -2.19 12.75
CA MET A 789 -14.69 -1.80 11.51
C MET A 789 -15.94 -2.64 11.23
N GLU A 790 -16.18 -3.76 11.91
CA GLU A 790 -17.10 -4.80 11.45
C GLU A 790 -18.27 -5.07 12.41
N SER A 791 -18.11 -4.82 13.71
CA SER A 791 -19.05 -5.18 14.76
C SER A 791 -20.46 -4.67 14.51
N ALA A 792 -20.63 -3.36 14.26
CA ALA A 792 -21.94 -2.78 14.03
C ALA A 792 -22.58 -3.34 12.76
N ALA A 793 -21.80 -3.55 11.70
CA ALA A 793 -22.31 -4.13 10.45
C ALA A 793 -22.86 -5.56 10.67
N VAL A 794 -22.12 -6.42 11.39
CA VAL A 794 -22.59 -7.79 11.68
C VAL A 794 -23.81 -7.78 12.61
N VAL A 795 -23.78 -6.95 13.66
CA VAL A 795 -24.89 -6.84 14.62
C VAL A 795 -26.15 -6.31 13.95
N MET A 796 -26.07 -5.18 13.24
CA MET A 796 -27.23 -4.58 12.57
C MET A 796 -27.79 -5.51 11.49
N THR A 797 -26.93 -6.16 10.69
CA THR A 797 -27.39 -7.15 9.69
C THR A 797 -28.14 -8.30 10.37
N SER A 798 -27.61 -8.83 11.48
CA SER A 798 -28.24 -9.95 12.18
C SER A 798 -29.59 -9.58 12.80
N LEU A 799 -29.64 -8.45 13.51
CA LEU A 799 -30.86 -7.96 14.15
C LEU A 799 -31.93 -7.52 13.15
N SER A 800 -31.53 -6.94 12.02
CA SER A 800 -32.44 -6.53 10.95
C SER A 800 -33.21 -7.72 10.38
N ASN A 801 -32.55 -8.89 10.32
CA ASN A 801 -33.12 -10.16 9.88
C ASN A 801 -33.68 -11.02 11.05
N GLY A 802 -33.78 -10.48 12.28
CA GLY A 802 -34.36 -11.19 13.42
C GLY A 802 -33.49 -12.26 14.08
N PHE A 803 -32.21 -12.37 13.73
CA PHE A 803 -31.32 -13.39 14.27
C PHE A 803 -30.61 -12.94 15.55
N PRO A 804 -30.46 -13.85 16.55
CA PRO A 804 -29.59 -13.62 17.69
C PRO A 804 -28.14 -13.37 17.27
N VAL A 805 -27.47 -12.46 17.95
CA VAL A 805 -26.06 -12.13 17.70
C VAL A 805 -25.32 -11.85 18.99
N ILE A 806 -24.05 -12.25 19.06
CA ILE A 806 -23.09 -11.84 20.09
C ILE A 806 -21.76 -11.46 19.44
N VAL A 807 -21.06 -10.52 20.08
CA VAL A 807 -19.74 -10.05 19.66
C VAL A 807 -18.73 -10.38 20.75
N VAL A 808 -17.56 -10.89 20.37
CA VAL A 808 -16.45 -11.18 21.30
C VAL A 808 -15.16 -10.55 20.78
N ARG A 809 -14.59 -9.60 21.50
CA ARG A 809 -13.42 -8.81 21.06
C ARG A 809 -12.23 -8.92 21.99
N GLY A 810 -11.09 -9.35 21.47
CA GLY A 810 -9.81 -9.27 22.16
C GLY A 810 -9.23 -7.87 22.04
N MET A 811 -8.86 -7.28 23.18
CA MET A 811 -8.37 -5.91 23.22
C MET A 811 -6.92 -5.83 22.76
N SER A 812 -6.65 -4.87 21.88
CA SER A 812 -5.33 -4.50 21.39
C SER A 812 -5.13 -2.99 21.46
N ASP A 813 -3.92 -2.55 21.15
CA ASP A 813 -3.55 -1.16 20.96
C ASP A 813 -3.83 -0.65 19.54
N LEU A 814 -4.69 -1.29 18.73
CA LEU A 814 -5.12 -0.79 17.40
C LEU A 814 -5.71 0.64 17.42
N ALA A 815 -6.03 1.14 18.61
CA ALA A 815 -6.44 2.51 18.82
C ALA A 815 -5.35 3.28 19.60
N GLY A 816 -4.05 3.00 19.47
CA GLY A 816 -2.94 3.84 19.94
C GLY A 816 -2.85 4.17 21.44
N ARG A 817 -3.26 3.25 22.33
CA ARG A 817 -3.49 3.52 23.77
C ARG A 817 -2.25 3.46 24.68
N GLN A 818 -1.20 2.70 24.36
CA GLN A 818 -0.05 2.52 25.26
C GLN A 818 1.17 3.33 24.79
N GLN A 819 1.88 3.97 25.74
CA GLN A 819 3.17 4.59 25.47
C GLN A 819 4.21 3.49 25.20
N GLY A 820 4.75 3.45 23.99
CA GLY A 820 5.70 2.42 23.55
C GLY A 820 5.52 2.07 22.08
N GLU A 821 6.39 1.22 21.54
CA GLU A 821 6.27 0.65 20.19
C GLU A 821 4.93 -0.11 20.04
N ASN A 822 4.37 -0.16 18.82
CA ASN A 822 3.08 -0.79 18.51
C ASN A 822 3.02 -2.25 19.02
N ALA A 823 2.36 -2.45 20.16
CA ALA A 823 2.26 -3.71 20.89
C ALA A 823 1.41 -4.76 20.15
N ILE A 824 0.61 -4.38 19.14
CA ILE A 824 -0.13 -5.35 18.32
C ILE A 824 0.80 -6.31 17.58
N GLY A 825 2.00 -5.87 17.17
CA GLY A 825 2.99 -6.74 16.53
C GLY A 825 3.43 -7.88 17.46
N GLU A 826 3.43 -7.63 18.77
CA GLU A 826 3.86 -8.57 19.80
C GLU A 826 2.70 -9.39 20.38
N PHE A 827 1.59 -8.73 20.74
CA PHE A 827 0.49 -9.31 21.51
C PHE A 827 -0.82 -9.50 20.72
N GLY A 828 -0.87 -9.15 19.44
CA GLY A 828 -2.08 -9.34 18.61
C GLY A 828 -2.51 -10.81 18.52
N SER A 829 -1.55 -11.72 18.42
CA SER A 829 -1.80 -13.17 18.45
C SER A 829 -2.41 -13.62 19.79
N LEU A 830 -1.94 -13.07 20.91
CA LEU A 830 -2.46 -13.35 22.25
C LEU A 830 -3.92 -12.89 22.39
N ALA A 831 -4.23 -11.67 21.93
CA ALA A 831 -5.60 -11.15 21.92
C ALA A 831 -6.54 -12.05 21.09
N ALA A 832 -6.11 -12.51 19.90
CA ALA A 832 -6.88 -13.44 19.08
C ALA A 832 -7.08 -14.80 19.76
N ILE A 833 -6.05 -15.35 20.42
CA ILE A 833 -6.13 -16.63 21.17
C ILE A 833 -7.13 -16.51 22.33
N ASN A 834 -7.03 -15.46 23.13
CA ASN A 834 -7.96 -15.23 24.24
C ASN A 834 -9.39 -15.05 23.77
N THR A 835 -9.58 -14.37 22.64
CA THR A 835 -10.89 -14.24 21.99
C THR A 835 -11.44 -15.61 21.57
N ALA A 836 -10.63 -16.44 20.91
CA ALA A 836 -11.04 -17.78 20.50
C ALA A 836 -11.43 -18.65 21.70
N LYS A 837 -10.71 -18.56 22.82
CA LYS A 837 -11.07 -19.25 24.07
C LYS A 837 -12.45 -18.84 24.60
N ALA A 838 -12.72 -17.53 24.64
CA ALA A 838 -14.02 -17.03 25.10
C ALA A 838 -15.17 -17.48 24.17
N VAL A 839 -14.92 -17.55 22.86
CA VAL A 839 -15.89 -18.08 21.89
C VAL A 839 -16.14 -19.58 22.10
N LEU A 840 -15.10 -20.37 22.37
CA LEU A 840 -15.27 -21.79 22.66
C LEU A 840 -16.07 -22.02 23.95
N GLU A 841 -15.81 -21.24 25.00
CA GLU A 841 -16.61 -21.30 26.24
C GLU A 841 -18.07 -20.94 25.95
N PHE A 842 -18.32 -19.89 25.16
CA PHE A 842 -19.68 -19.51 24.76
C PHE A 842 -20.41 -20.64 24.03
N ILE A 843 -19.78 -21.24 23.02
CA ILE A 843 -20.37 -22.32 22.22
C ILE A 843 -20.73 -23.52 23.10
N GLY A 844 -19.91 -23.82 24.11
CA GLY A 844 -20.17 -24.90 25.06
C GLY A 844 -21.38 -24.67 25.96
N LYS A 845 -21.75 -23.41 26.20
CA LYS A 845 -22.92 -23.02 27.01
C LYS A 845 -24.21 -22.91 26.20
N LEU A 846 -24.15 -22.95 24.87
CA LEU A 846 -25.34 -22.93 24.04
C LEU A 846 -26.16 -24.23 24.25
N PRO A 847 -27.50 -24.13 24.34
CA PRO A 847 -28.39 -25.26 24.62
C PRO A 847 -28.29 -26.37 23.59
#